data_AF-A0A6J8B5B5-F1
#
_entry.id   AF-A0A6J8B5B5-F1
#
_cell.length_a   1.000
_cell.length_b   1.000
_cell.length_c   1.000
_cell.angle_alpha   90.00
_cell.angle_beta   90.00
_cell.angle_gamma   90.00
#
_symmetry.space_group_name_H-M   'P 1'
#
loop_
_entity.id
_entity.type
_entity.pdbx_description
1 polymer ?
#
loop_
_entity_poly.entity_id
_entity_poly.type
_entity_poly.pdbx_seq_one_letter_code
_entity_poly.pdbx_strand_id
1 'polypeptide(L)'
;MAIRNIQDVITSVKHKRNGEAKAALNILTSSVSGENISDRKRATKSLANILGVNSRTLQKGKNRTKVLHSEHSSFLYTTRKTRSDALTERTKRIVHDFWLQSNVSRPTNNKNDIKRVRISPNVYSSHSCYILEKTQTEVFLQFKNEYPDEKMGQRAFENASRILLLSSEGSSEVKLYESLSELVDDTLCTRSANTHQHKISCLDRLCSECGVCKFSMLPGELDESDVQISWERYEYKNVKVKETFPAHQFRAYWQSKQMKSLVENLPIGHCVTVHDFSENYKCTEQNEIQSTYFQKLEVSLHVTILHRHSVLEYDGKDSTEEEPNIVTEQFFVISPDQKHDHHYTHCVQNLVSEYLKSINCEISVMHEFTDGCSSQYKSRHCMGDVSYSCSDFGYAKILPNYFETSHARGPQDAAGGFIKKQADLAVIRGTHVIQSSSDLFDYAQSNLSTTADSSKCSRRIFRYVDSVNRDRDRNFLPVKENRKIHQVRSFDDGEIFVRKLSCYSCQSCIVGNYSTCMNDAQLGTYNKIKMVKESEHNDSNADSDNDEGVDDETNICDSVSKGTIFAVKADDTDCPYYILRASKDPIILRKTATDRWGASYHQGNKVIHGYYFNTIDNNPFKLKLSKRIPAIVPALSVI
;
A
#
# COMPACT_ATOMS: atom_id res chain seq x y z
N MET A 1 2.56 -45.97 -24.57
CA MET A 1 2.34 -44.52 -24.73
C MET A 1 1.64 -43.93 -23.50
N ALA A 2 0.47 -44.44 -23.08
CA ALA A 2 -0.27 -43.93 -21.91
C ALA A 2 0.52 -43.87 -20.57
N ILE A 3 1.30 -44.91 -20.24
CA ILE A 3 2.08 -44.94 -18.98
C ILE A 3 3.19 -43.89 -18.95
N ARG A 4 3.83 -43.59 -20.09
CA ARG A 4 4.85 -42.53 -20.18
C ARG A 4 4.23 -41.15 -20.00
N ASN A 5 3.10 -40.87 -20.65
CA ASN A 5 2.39 -39.60 -20.47
C ASN A 5 2.00 -39.37 -19.01
N ILE A 6 1.57 -40.42 -18.30
CA ILE A 6 1.25 -40.31 -16.87
C ILE A 6 2.50 -40.07 -16.02
N GLN A 7 3.63 -40.70 -16.36
CA GLN A 7 4.91 -40.46 -15.70
C GLN A 7 5.37 -39.01 -15.87
N ASP A 8 5.21 -38.41 -17.05
CA ASP A 8 5.58 -37.03 -17.32
C ASP A 8 4.70 -36.04 -16.52
N VAL A 9 3.38 -36.28 -16.49
CA VAL A 9 2.46 -35.47 -15.70
C VAL A 9 2.75 -35.60 -14.20
N ILE A 10 2.98 -36.81 -13.68
CA ILE A 10 3.36 -37.03 -12.28
C ILE A 10 4.65 -36.27 -11.95
N THR A 11 5.65 -36.31 -12.83
CA THR A 11 6.94 -35.63 -12.61
C THR A 11 6.76 -34.10 -12.56
N SER A 12 5.90 -33.54 -13.40
CA SER A 12 5.61 -32.10 -13.43
C SER A 12 4.91 -31.57 -12.16
N VAL A 13 4.22 -32.45 -11.42
CA VAL A 13 3.41 -32.09 -10.25
C VAL A 13 4.07 -32.50 -8.93
N LYS A 14 4.84 -33.59 -8.90
CA LYS A 14 5.38 -34.21 -7.67
C LYS A 14 6.28 -33.29 -6.84
N HIS A 15 6.96 -32.32 -7.45
CA HIS A 15 7.87 -31.41 -6.75
C HIS A 15 7.23 -30.09 -6.30
N LYS A 16 5.97 -29.82 -6.68
CA LYS A 16 5.26 -28.59 -6.31
C LYS A 16 4.68 -28.72 -4.89
N ARG A 17 4.98 -27.75 -4.02
CA ARG A 17 4.54 -27.72 -2.61
C ARG A 17 3.27 -26.86 -2.40
N ASN A 18 2.24 -27.07 -3.21
CA ASN A 18 0.92 -26.45 -3.00
C ASN A 18 -0.19 -27.52 -2.86
N GLY A 19 -1.34 -27.12 -2.31
CA GLY A 19 -2.44 -28.04 -2.00
C GLY A 19 -3.02 -28.74 -3.24
N GLU A 20 -3.13 -28.00 -4.34
CA GLU A 20 -3.68 -28.48 -5.61
C GLU A 20 -2.78 -29.49 -6.31
N ALA A 21 -1.46 -29.26 -6.35
CA ALA A 21 -0.52 -30.24 -6.90
C ALA A 21 -0.56 -31.55 -6.12
N LYS A 22 -0.72 -31.48 -4.80
CA LYS A 22 -0.88 -32.66 -3.96
C LYS A 22 -2.19 -33.39 -4.24
N ALA A 23 -3.29 -32.67 -4.48
CA ALA A 23 -4.57 -33.24 -4.87
C ALA A 23 -4.49 -33.92 -6.25
N ALA A 24 -3.91 -33.25 -7.24
CA ALA A 24 -3.69 -33.79 -8.59
C ALA A 24 -2.81 -35.06 -8.57
N LEU A 25 -1.71 -35.05 -7.79
CA LEU A 25 -0.86 -36.23 -7.62
C LEU A 25 -1.64 -37.39 -6.98
N ASN A 26 -2.50 -37.12 -5.99
CA ASN A 26 -3.33 -38.16 -5.37
C ASN A 26 -4.36 -38.74 -6.35
N ILE A 27 -4.99 -37.91 -7.20
CA ILE A 27 -5.95 -38.35 -8.21
C ILE A 27 -5.25 -39.22 -9.26
N LEU A 28 -4.10 -38.77 -9.78
CA LEU A 28 -3.34 -39.48 -10.80
C LEU A 28 -2.83 -40.82 -10.28
N THR A 29 -2.25 -40.84 -9.08
CA THR A 29 -1.75 -42.09 -8.48
C THR A 29 -2.88 -43.06 -8.18
N SER A 30 -4.00 -42.58 -7.63
CA SER A 30 -5.20 -43.39 -7.40
C SER A 30 -5.72 -43.98 -8.70
N SER A 31 -5.72 -43.19 -9.79
CA SER A 31 -6.26 -43.62 -11.08
C SER A 31 -5.50 -44.77 -11.75
N VAL A 32 -4.21 -44.89 -11.45
CA VAL A 32 -3.35 -45.94 -12.02
C VAL A 32 -3.22 -47.15 -11.08
N SER A 33 -3.48 -46.98 -9.78
CA SER A 33 -3.53 -48.07 -8.81
C SER A 33 -4.95 -48.63 -8.67
N GLY A 34 -5.33 -49.56 -9.57
CA GLY A 34 -6.55 -50.37 -9.37
C GLY A 34 -6.39 -51.39 -8.23
N GLU A 35 -7.50 -51.96 -7.74
CA GLU A 35 -7.52 -52.91 -6.60
C GLU A 35 -6.54 -54.08 -6.79
N ASN A 36 -6.55 -54.67 -7.99
CA ASN A 36 -5.67 -55.77 -8.40
C ASN A 36 -4.16 -55.46 -8.28
N ILE A 37 -3.77 -54.18 -8.40
CA ILE A 37 -2.38 -53.72 -8.30
C ILE A 37 -2.01 -53.46 -6.84
N SER A 38 -2.97 -53.02 -6.02
CA SER A 38 -2.75 -52.70 -4.61
C SER A 38 -2.51 -53.93 -3.73
N ASP A 39 -3.09 -55.09 -4.12
CA ASP A 39 -2.95 -56.35 -3.38
C ASP A 39 -1.70 -57.16 -3.77
N ARG A 40 -1.17 -56.95 -4.98
CA ARG A 40 0.00 -57.68 -5.49
C ARG A 40 1.29 -56.89 -5.28
N LYS A 41 1.97 -57.09 -4.15
CA LYS A 41 3.21 -56.38 -3.75
C LYS A 41 4.27 -56.26 -4.87
N ARG A 42 4.48 -57.30 -5.68
CA ARG A 42 5.44 -57.26 -6.82
C ARG A 42 4.98 -56.32 -7.93
N ALA A 43 3.70 -56.35 -8.29
CA ALA A 43 3.12 -55.47 -9.31
C ALA A 43 3.12 -54.00 -8.85
N THR A 44 2.80 -53.75 -7.57
CA THR A 44 2.87 -52.40 -6.99
C THR A 44 4.29 -51.83 -7.05
N LYS A 45 5.31 -52.64 -6.74
CA LYS A 45 6.71 -52.20 -6.76
C LYS A 45 7.21 -51.95 -8.18
N SER A 46 6.85 -52.81 -9.13
CA SER A 46 7.18 -52.62 -10.55
C SER A 46 6.59 -51.34 -11.12
N LEU A 47 5.31 -51.08 -10.84
CA LEU A 47 4.61 -49.89 -11.33
C LEU A 47 5.09 -48.61 -10.65
N ALA A 48 5.40 -48.67 -9.35
CA ALA A 48 5.99 -47.56 -8.60
C ALA A 48 7.34 -47.11 -9.21
N ASN A 49 8.17 -48.08 -9.61
CA ASN A 49 9.45 -47.79 -10.26
C ASN A 49 9.26 -47.17 -11.66
N ILE A 50 8.31 -47.66 -12.44
CA ILE A 50 8.00 -47.10 -13.77
C ILE A 50 7.48 -45.66 -13.65
N LEU A 51 6.65 -45.36 -12.64
CA LEU A 51 6.06 -44.03 -12.44
C LEU A 51 6.94 -43.07 -11.60
N GLY A 52 8.10 -43.53 -11.10
CA GLY A 52 8.98 -42.73 -10.27
C GLY A 52 8.38 -42.28 -8.93
N VAL A 53 7.45 -43.05 -8.35
CA VAL A 53 6.78 -42.74 -7.07
C VAL A 53 7.03 -43.81 -6.01
N ASN A 54 6.85 -43.47 -4.73
CA ASN A 54 7.02 -44.44 -3.65
C ASN A 54 5.91 -45.51 -3.71
N SER A 55 6.27 -46.79 -3.56
CA SER A 55 5.30 -47.90 -3.60
C SER A 55 4.21 -47.81 -2.52
N ARG A 56 4.49 -47.17 -1.38
CA ARG A 56 3.48 -46.87 -0.34
C ARG A 56 2.40 -45.90 -0.83
N THR A 57 2.70 -45.05 -1.81
CA THR A 57 1.73 -44.12 -2.41
C THR A 57 0.68 -44.88 -3.21
N LEU A 58 1.09 -45.91 -3.97
CA LEU A 58 0.18 -46.75 -4.75
C LEU A 58 -0.64 -47.73 -3.88
N GLN A 59 -0.15 -48.10 -2.69
CA GLN A 59 -0.91 -48.93 -1.75
C GLN A 59 -2.15 -48.23 -1.16
N LYS A 60 -2.20 -46.89 -1.22
CA LYS A 60 -3.37 -46.10 -0.77
C LYS A 60 -4.52 -46.08 -1.79
N GLY A 61 -4.32 -46.66 -2.98
CA GLY A 61 -5.31 -46.75 -4.05
C GLY A 61 -6.62 -47.44 -3.68
N LYS A 62 -6.65 -48.27 -2.62
CA LYS A 62 -7.89 -48.89 -2.10
C LYS A 62 -8.97 -47.88 -1.67
N ASN A 63 -8.59 -46.63 -1.41
CA ASN A 63 -9.55 -45.58 -1.13
C ASN A 63 -10.35 -45.15 -2.38
N ARG A 64 -9.82 -45.40 -3.59
CA ARG A 64 -10.47 -45.03 -4.85
C ARG A 64 -11.76 -45.81 -5.09
N THR A 65 -11.76 -47.12 -4.85
CA THR A 65 -12.99 -47.93 -5.00
C THR A 65 -14.05 -47.54 -3.98
N LYS A 66 -13.64 -47.19 -2.75
CA LYS A 66 -14.58 -46.66 -1.74
C LYS A 66 -15.20 -45.33 -2.15
N VAL A 67 -14.45 -44.45 -2.84
CA VAL A 67 -14.96 -43.17 -3.35
C VAL A 67 -15.86 -43.37 -4.58
N LEU A 68 -15.51 -44.28 -5.50
CA LEU A 68 -16.30 -44.54 -6.71
C LEU A 68 -17.59 -45.34 -6.45
N HIS A 69 -17.68 -46.09 -5.35
CA HIS A 69 -18.85 -46.90 -4.99
C HIS A 69 -19.70 -46.27 -3.86
N SER A 70 -19.44 -45.03 -3.45
CA SER A 70 -20.16 -44.35 -2.37
C SER A 70 -20.76 -43.03 -2.85
N GLU A 71 -22.05 -42.83 -2.63
CA GLU A 71 -22.76 -41.58 -2.98
C GLU A 71 -22.34 -40.36 -2.15
N HIS A 72 -21.59 -40.56 -1.04
CA HIS A 72 -21.23 -39.50 -0.09
C HIS A 72 -19.71 -39.30 0.06
N SER A 73 -18.90 -40.00 -0.73
CA SER A 73 -17.43 -39.93 -0.61
C SER A 73 -16.84 -39.12 -1.76
N SER A 74 -15.97 -38.15 -1.44
CA SER A 74 -15.24 -37.34 -2.43
C SER A 74 -13.74 -37.64 -2.38
N PHE A 75 -13.04 -37.58 -3.52
CA PHE A 75 -11.57 -37.68 -3.57
C PHE A 75 -10.86 -36.60 -2.75
N LEU A 76 -11.54 -35.48 -2.49
CA LEU A 76 -11.05 -34.38 -1.67
C LEU A 76 -11.38 -34.57 -0.17
N TYR A 77 -12.29 -35.50 0.15
CA TYR A 77 -12.83 -35.68 1.50
C TYR A 77 -12.29 -36.96 2.14
N THR A 78 -11.00 -36.99 2.43
CA THR A 78 -10.47 -37.92 3.42
C THR A 78 -10.51 -37.24 4.79
N THR A 79 -11.57 -37.44 5.56
CA THR A 79 -11.51 -37.17 7.00
C THR A 79 -10.36 -38.01 7.57
N ARG A 80 -9.32 -37.35 8.09
CA ARG A 80 -8.28 -38.05 8.85
C ARG A 80 -8.99 -38.77 9.99
N LYS A 81 -8.77 -40.08 10.16
CA LYS A 81 -9.06 -40.73 11.44
C LYS A 81 -8.35 -39.91 12.53
N THR A 82 -9.13 -39.31 13.42
CA THR A 82 -8.63 -38.61 14.59
C THR A 82 -7.76 -39.59 15.37
N ARG A 83 -6.56 -39.15 15.74
CA ARG A 83 -5.65 -39.95 16.56
C ARG A 83 -6.31 -40.21 17.93
N SER A 84 -5.92 -41.28 18.62
CA SER A 84 -6.49 -41.67 19.92
C SER A 84 -6.25 -40.66 21.05
N ASP A 85 -5.37 -39.69 20.84
CA ASP A 85 -5.07 -38.54 21.71
C ASP A 85 -5.93 -37.30 21.39
N ALA A 86 -6.87 -37.40 20.45
CA ALA A 86 -7.81 -36.32 20.16
C ALA A 86 -8.72 -36.07 21.37
N LEU A 87 -8.81 -34.81 21.77
CA LEU A 87 -9.69 -34.36 22.86
C LEU A 87 -11.11 -34.84 22.62
N THR A 88 -11.71 -35.46 23.65
CA THR A 88 -13.09 -35.92 23.57
C THR A 88 -14.03 -34.72 23.40
N GLU A 89 -15.16 -34.95 22.74
CA GLU A 89 -16.16 -33.89 22.55
C GLU A 89 -16.73 -33.37 23.88
N ARG A 90 -16.75 -34.24 24.90
CA ARG A 90 -17.08 -33.88 26.28
C ARG A 90 -16.08 -32.88 26.84
N THR A 91 -14.78 -33.18 26.77
CA THR A 91 -13.72 -32.28 27.26
C THR A 91 -13.77 -30.93 26.54
N LYS A 92 -14.03 -30.90 25.22
CA LYS A 92 -14.15 -29.63 24.48
C LYS A 92 -15.32 -28.76 24.96
N ARG A 93 -16.48 -29.36 25.27
CA ARG A 93 -17.63 -28.63 25.81
C ARG A 93 -17.35 -28.07 27.19
N ILE A 94 -16.74 -28.86 28.08
CA ILE A 94 -16.37 -28.39 29.42
C ILE A 94 -15.43 -27.17 29.32
N VAL A 95 -14.45 -27.22 28.42
CA VAL A 95 -13.53 -26.11 28.19
C VAL A 95 -14.26 -24.88 27.64
N HIS A 96 -15.17 -25.07 26.67
CA HIS A 96 -16.00 -23.98 26.14
C HIS A 96 -16.83 -23.30 27.22
N ASP A 97 -17.54 -24.08 28.03
CA ASP A 97 -18.42 -23.56 29.07
C ASP A 97 -17.61 -22.85 30.17
N PHE A 98 -16.41 -23.34 30.47
CA PHE A 98 -15.49 -22.67 31.39
C PHE A 98 -14.99 -21.32 30.86
N TRP A 99 -14.65 -21.22 29.57
CA TRP A 99 -14.27 -19.94 28.96
C TRP A 99 -15.39 -18.90 29.01
N LEU A 100 -16.66 -19.32 28.99
CA LEU A 100 -17.83 -18.44 29.03
C LEU A 100 -18.25 -18.00 30.44
N GLN A 101 -17.61 -18.48 31.50
CA GLN A 101 -17.91 -18.04 32.85
C GLN A 101 -17.55 -16.55 33.03
N SER A 102 -18.42 -15.80 33.71
CA SER A 102 -18.30 -14.34 33.86
C SER A 102 -17.08 -13.87 34.67
N ASN A 103 -16.47 -14.76 35.45
CA ASN A 103 -15.21 -14.55 36.18
C ASN A 103 -13.94 -14.89 35.36
N VAL A 104 -14.10 -15.42 34.14
CA VAL A 104 -13.03 -15.83 33.23
C VAL A 104 -13.00 -14.91 32.00
N SER A 105 -14.15 -14.71 31.36
CA SER A 105 -14.28 -13.80 30.23
C SER A 105 -15.66 -13.16 30.17
N ARG A 106 -15.75 -11.99 29.52
CA ARG A 106 -17.02 -11.30 29.28
C ARG A 106 -17.19 -10.89 27.82
N PRO A 107 -18.41 -10.93 27.27
CA PRO A 107 -18.65 -10.51 25.90
C PRO A 107 -18.45 -9.00 25.76
N THR A 108 -17.91 -8.59 24.62
CA THR A 108 -17.82 -7.19 24.23
C THR A 108 -19.21 -6.65 23.84
N ASN A 109 -19.61 -5.50 24.42
CA ASN A 109 -20.89 -4.85 24.09
C ASN A 109 -20.88 -4.06 22.76
N ASN A 110 -19.79 -4.14 21.99
CA ASN A 110 -19.64 -3.42 20.73
C ASN A 110 -20.07 -4.31 19.55
N LYS A 111 -20.91 -3.77 18.65
CA LYS A 111 -21.39 -4.48 17.45
C LYS A 111 -20.26 -4.89 16.50
N ASN A 112 -19.15 -4.16 16.51
CA ASN A 112 -17.96 -4.43 15.69
C ASN A 112 -17.15 -5.65 16.15
N ASP A 113 -17.41 -6.12 17.38
CA ASP A 113 -16.69 -7.24 17.98
C ASP A 113 -17.46 -8.57 17.84
N ILE A 114 -18.46 -8.62 16.97
CA ILE A 114 -19.19 -9.85 16.61
C ILE A 114 -18.51 -10.49 15.41
N LYS A 115 -17.89 -11.66 15.61
CA LYS A 115 -17.29 -12.42 14.52
C LYS A 115 -18.33 -13.32 13.88
N ARG A 116 -18.37 -13.30 12.54
CA ARG A 116 -19.28 -14.12 11.73
C ARG A 116 -18.46 -15.15 10.99
N VAL A 117 -18.85 -16.42 11.12
CA VAL A 117 -18.29 -17.51 10.32
C VAL A 117 -19.40 -18.02 9.40
N ARG A 118 -19.09 -18.04 8.10
CA ARG A 118 -20.02 -18.55 7.08
C ARG A 118 -20.08 -20.08 7.19
N ILE A 119 -21.26 -20.59 7.49
CA ILE A 119 -21.51 -22.04 7.61
C ILE A 119 -21.97 -22.61 6.27
N SER A 120 -22.69 -21.79 5.50
CA SER A 120 -23.16 -22.13 4.16
C SER A 120 -23.42 -20.88 3.31
N PRO A 121 -23.83 -21.00 2.04
CA PRO A 121 -24.27 -19.85 1.26
C PRO A 121 -25.33 -19.05 2.01
N ASN A 122 -25.02 -17.79 2.35
CA ASN A 122 -25.89 -16.84 3.06
C ASN A 122 -26.30 -17.23 4.49
N VAL A 123 -25.77 -18.31 5.07
CA VAL A 123 -25.97 -18.64 6.48
C VAL A 123 -24.68 -18.42 7.27
N TYR A 124 -24.79 -17.59 8.30
CA TYR A 124 -23.68 -17.20 9.17
C TYR A 124 -24.01 -17.57 10.59
N SER A 125 -23.08 -18.21 11.28
CA SER A 125 -23.09 -18.22 12.75
C SER A 125 -22.32 -17.00 13.24
N SER A 126 -22.91 -16.30 14.18
CA SER A 126 -22.35 -15.09 14.79
C SER A 126 -22.05 -15.37 16.26
N HIS A 127 -20.86 -14.99 16.69
CA HIS A 127 -20.43 -15.10 18.08
C HIS A 127 -19.74 -13.81 18.51
N SER A 128 -20.08 -13.32 19.70
CA SER A 128 -19.43 -12.15 20.30
C SER A 128 -17.97 -12.49 20.62
N CYS A 129 -17.06 -11.55 20.42
CA CYS A 129 -15.72 -11.65 20.99
C CYS A 129 -15.80 -11.49 22.51
N TYR A 130 -14.93 -12.20 23.22
CA TYR A 130 -14.85 -12.16 24.67
C TYR A 130 -13.52 -11.54 25.08
N ILE A 131 -13.56 -10.65 26.08
CA ILE A 131 -12.38 -10.09 26.75
C ILE A 131 -12.08 -10.97 27.97
N LEU A 132 -10.81 -11.31 28.16
CA LEU A 132 -10.36 -12.07 29.32
C LEU A 132 -10.19 -11.14 30.53
N GLU A 133 -10.73 -11.54 31.68
CA GLU A 133 -10.56 -10.83 32.95
C GLU A 133 -9.25 -11.21 33.68
N LYS A 134 -8.59 -12.28 33.22
CA LYS A 134 -7.35 -12.83 33.77
C LYS A 134 -6.40 -13.24 32.65
N THR A 135 -5.13 -13.42 32.97
CA THR A 135 -4.16 -13.95 31.99
C THR A 135 -4.49 -15.39 31.61
N GLN A 136 -4.12 -15.81 30.39
CA GLN A 136 -4.39 -17.17 29.90
C GLN A 136 -3.82 -18.28 30.82
N THR A 137 -2.70 -17.99 31.49
CA THR A 137 -2.06 -18.93 32.42
C THR A 137 -2.87 -19.06 33.72
N GLU A 138 -3.39 -17.95 34.27
CA GLU A 138 -4.25 -17.97 35.45
C GLU A 138 -5.57 -18.70 35.18
N VAL A 139 -6.18 -18.47 34.02
CA VAL A 139 -7.39 -19.17 33.58
C VAL A 139 -7.14 -20.68 33.46
N PHE A 140 -6.00 -21.09 32.91
CA PHE A 140 -5.63 -22.50 32.80
C PHE A 140 -5.39 -23.17 34.17
N LEU A 141 -4.73 -22.48 35.11
CA LEU A 141 -4.55 -22.99 36.47
C LEU A 141 -5.89 -23.12 37.21
N GLN A 142 -6.79 -22.16 37.02
CA GLN A 142 -8.15 -22.23 37.56
C GLN A 142 -8.94 -23.41 36.97
N PHE A 143 -8.87 -23.61 35.66
CA PHE A 143 -9.47 -24.77 34.99
C PHE A 143 -8.95 -26.09 35.56
N LYS A 144 -7.64 -26.18 35.85
CA LYS A 144 -7.03 -27.37 36.45
C LYS A 144 -7.46 -27.64 37.89
N ASN A 145 -7.72 -26.58 38.66
CA ASN A 145 -8.23 -26.70 40.01
C ASN A 145 -9.71 -27.14 40.03
N GLU A 146 -10.53 -26.62 39.11
CA GLU A 146 -11.96 -26.95 39.03
C GLU A 146 -12.25 -28.30 38.32
N TYR A 147 -11.39 -28.70 37.37
CA TYR A 147 -11.50 -29.95 36.62
C TYR A 147 -10.20 -30.77 36.71
N PRO A 148 -9.85 -31.29 37.91
CA PRO A 148 -8.60 -32.02 38.13
C PRO A 148 -8.50 -33.32 37.32
N ASP A 149 -9.64 -33.92 36.95
CA ASP A 149 -9.72 -35.17 36.19
C ASP A 149 -9.47 -35.00 34.68
N GLU A 150 -9.57 -33.77 34.15
CA GLU A 150 -9.38 -33.51 32.72
C GLU A 150 -7.89 -33.42 32.35
N LYS A 151 -7.41 -34.44 31.63
CA LYS A 151 -6.02 -34.55 31.16
C LYS A 151 -5.75 -33.68 29.94
N MET A 152 -5.79 -32.36 30.14
CA MET A 152 -5.49 -31.34 29.12
C MET A 152 -4.20 -30.57 29.44
N GLY A 153 -3.37 -30.29 28.45
CA GLY A 153 -2.22 -29.39 28.58
C GLY A 153 -2.57 -27.94 28.22
N GLN A 154 -1.80 -26.97 28.73
CA GLN A 154 -2.08 -25.53 28.59
C GLN A 154 -2.29 -25.09 27.13
N ARG A 155 -1.37 -25.46 26.24
CA ARG A 155 -1.49 -25.12 24.80
C ARG A 155 -2.73 -25.71 24.13
N ALA A 156 -3.20 -26.88 24.59
CA ALA A 156 -4.42 -27.49 24.05
C ALA A 156 -5.68 -26.76 24.55
N PHE A 157 -5.67 -26.32 25.80
CA PHE A 157 -6.72 -25.51 26.42
C PHE A 157 -6.87 -24.14 25.72
N GLU A 158 -5.77 -23.45 25.47
CA GLU A 158 -5.75 -22.16 24.76
C GLU A 158 -6.24 -22.28 23.32
N ASN A 159 -5.88 -23.35 22.61
CA ASN A 159 -6.30 -23.58 21.23
C ASN A 159 -7.77 -24.02 21.11
N ALA A 160 -8.33 -24.68 22.13
CA ALA A 160 -9.72 -25.11 22.15
C ALA A 160 -10.71 -23.93 22.18
N SER A 161 -10.26 -22.73 22.60
CA SER A 161 -11.03 -21.48 22.50
C SER A 161 -11.32 -21.04 21.05
N ARG A 162 -10.56 -21.54 20.04
CA ARG A 162 -10.58 -21.01 18.66
C ARG A 162 -11.33 -21.85 17.61
N ILE A 163 -11.93 -23.00 17.94
CA ILE A 163 -12.29 -24.01 16.91
C ILE A 163 -13.75 -24.50 17.02
N LEU A 164 -14.63 -24.03 16.12
CA LEU A 164 -15.50 -24.81 15.19
C LEU A 164 -16.79 -24.05 14.79
N LEU A 165 -17.23 -24.22 13.52
CA LEU A 165 -18.61 -24.61 13.12
C LEU A 165 -18.61 -25.06 11.63
N LEU A 166 -19.44 -26.09 11.31
CA LEU A 166 -19.52 -26.85 10.05
C LEU A 166 -20.91 -26.69 9.35
N SER A 167 -20.84 -26.62 8.01
CA SER A 167 -21.75 -27.07 6.90
C SER A 167 -23.19 -26.55 6.70
N SER A 168 -23.51 -26.12 5.46
CA SER A 168 -24.36 -26.88 4.47
C SER A 168 -24.65 -26.15 3.12
N GLU A 169 -23.94 -26.52 2.04
CA GLU A 169 -24.37 -26.66 0.61
C GLU A 169 -25.07 -25.54 -0.22
N GLY A 170 -24.72 -25.47 -1.51
CA GLY A 170 -25.47 -24.77 -2.58
C GLY A 170 -24.60 -24.17 -3.70
N SER A 171 -24.68 -24.73 -4.91
CA SER A 171 -23.76 -24.57 -6.05
C SER A 171 -24.13 -23.49 -7.08
N SER A 172 -23.12 -22.74 -7.56
CA SER A 172 -22.95 -22.31 -8.95
C SER A 172 -21.48 -21.90 -9.16
N GLU A 173 -20.83 -22.37 -10.23
CA GLU A 173 -19.44 -22.04 -10.55
C GLU A 173 -19.34 -20.58 -11.03
N VAL A 174 -19.22 -19.66 -10.09
CA VAL A 174 -18.89 -18.26 -10.33
C VAL A 174 -17.38 -18.13 -10.22
N LYS A 175 -16.71 -17.51 -11.21
CA LYS A 175 -15.28 -17.19 -11.08
C LYS A 175 -15.12 -16.24 -9.90
N LEU A 176 -14.60 -16.76 -8.80
CA LEU A 176 -14.22 -15.98 -7.63
C LEU A 176 -12.84 -15.42 -7.89
N TYR A 177 -12.75 -14.10 -8.02
CA TYR A 177 -11.48 -13.40 -8.09
C TYR A 177 -10.83 -13.41 -6.72
N GLU A 178 -9.59 -13.88 -6.64
CA GLU A 178 -8.83 -13.94 -5.38
C GLU A 178 -8.25 -12.56 -5.01
N SER A 179 -8.19 -11.63 -5.97
CA SER A 179 -7.70 -10.27 -5.76
C SER A 179 -8.35 -9.25 -6.69
N LEU A 180 -8.30 -7.97 -6.29
CA LEU A 180 -8.72 -6.85 -7.13
C LEU A 180 -7.94 -6.79 -8.46
N SER A 181 -6.66 -7.17 -8.46
CA SER A 181 -5.83 -7.18 -9.66
C SER A 181 -6.28 -8.24 -10.67
N GLU A 182 -6.67 -9.42 -10.20
CA GLU A 182 -7.22 -10.47 -11.07
C GLU A 182 -8.54 -10.03 -11.71
N LEU A 183 -9.42 -9.42 -10.92
CA LEU A 183 -10.66 -8.82 -11.39
C LEU A 183 -10.40 -7.75 -12.45
N VAL A 184 -9.44 -6.86 -12.19
CA VAL A 184 -9.10 -5.78 -13.12
C VAL A 184 -8.52 -6.33 -14.42
N ASP A 185 -7.58 -7.28 -14.37
CA ASP A 185 -6.96 -7.87 -15.55
C ASP A 185 -7.98 -8.52 -16.48
N ASP A 186 -8.98 -9.23 -15.94
CA ASP A 186 -10.07 -9.83 -16.72
C ASP A 186 -10.96 -8.79 -17.42
N THR A 187 -11.02 -7.56 -16.89
CA THR A 187 -11.74 -6.45 -17.54
C THR A 187 -10.94 -5.72 -18.61
N LEU A 188 -9.64 -6.00 -18.79
CA LEU A 188 -8.78 -5.36 -19.78
C LEU A 188 -8.78 -6.14 -21.12
N CYS A 189 -8.23 -5.55 -22.19
CA CYS A 189 -7.94 -6.29 -23.41
C CYS A 189 -6.73 -7.22 -23.22
N THR A 190 -6.70 -8.30 -24.00
CA THR A 190 -5.57 -9.23 -24.02
C THR A 190 -4.27 -8.49 -24.40
N ARG A 191 -3.16 -8.92 -23.79
CA ARG A 191 -1.83 -8.35 -24.04
C ARG A 191 -1.42 -8.68 -25.48
N SER A 192 -0.80 -7.72 -26.18
CA SER A 192 -0.34 -7.96 -27.54
C SER A 192 0.80 -9.00 -27.54
N ALA A 193 0.88 -9.84 -28.57
CA ALA A 193 1.82 -10.98 -28.62
C ALA A 193 3.30 -10.58 -28.46
N ASN A 194 3.65 -9.32 -28.75
CA ASN A 194 5.01 -8.80 -28.67
C ASN A 194 5.31 -8.01 -27.39
N THR A 195 4.32 -7.78 -26.51
CA THR A 195 4.50 -7.01 -25.28
C THR A 195 3.83 -7.71 -24.10
N HIS A 196 4.57 -8.01 -23.04
CA HIS A 196 4.01 -8.54 -21.78
C HIS A 196 3.16 -7.52 -20.98
N GLN A 197 2.73 -6.41 -21.59
CA GLN A 197 2.03 -5.30 -20.95
C GLN A 197 0.72 -4.96 -21.67
N HIS A 198 -0.25 -4.41 -20.94
CA HIS A 198 -1.49 -3.89 -21.52
C HIS A 198 -1.24 -2.53 -22.19
N LYS A 199 -2.05 -2.19 -23.20
CA LYS A 199 -2.03 -0.85 -23.81
C LYS A 199 -2.43 0.20 -22.77
N ILE A 200 -1.77 1.36 -22.79
CA ILE A 200 -2.08 2.45 -21.85
C ILE A 200 -3.51 2.93 -21.98
N SER A 201 -4.09 3.00 -23.18
CA SER A 201 -5.50 3.35 -23.34
C SER A 201 -6.45 2.38 -22.63
N CYS A 202 -6.09 1.10 -22.49
CA CYS A 202 -6.86 0.15 -21.69
C CYS A 202 -6.66 0.40 -20.18
N LEU A 203 -5.43 0.69 -19.76
CA LEU A 203 -5.08 0.95 -18.35
C LEU A 203 -5.71 2.25 -17.83
N ASP A 204 -5.76 3.28 -18.68
CA ASP A 204 -6.40 4.58 -18.44
C ASP A 204 -7.94 4.52 -18.67
N ARG A 205 -8.50 3.34 -18.97
CA ARG A 205 -9.95 3.13 -19.25
C ARG A 205 -10.51 3.99 -20.40
N LEU A 206 -9.67 4.38 -21.34
CA LEU A 206 -10.06 5.11 -22.56
C LEU A 206 -10.42 4.18 -23.73
N CYS A 207 -10.28 2.87 -23.57
CA CYS A 207 -10.58 1.86 -24.59
C CYS A 207 -12.06 1.46 -24.56
N SER A 208 -12.73 1.52 -25.71
CA SER A 208 -14.15 1.15 -25.87
C SER A 208 -14.43 -0.35 -25.80
N GLU A 209 -13.40 -1.20 -25.97
CA GLU A 209 -13.53 -2.67 -26.04
C GLU A 209 -13.21 -3.36 -24.71
N CYS A 210 -12.85 -2.63 -23.67
CA CYS A 210 -12.54 -3.17 -22.35
C CYS A 210 -13.12 -2.29 -21.25
N GLY A 211 -13.37 -2.85 -20.07
CA GLY A 211 -14.09 -2.14 -19.02
C GLY A 211 -14.98 -3.07 -18.22
N VAL A 212 -15.78 -2.46 -17.35
CA VAL A 212 -16.76 -3.18 -16.51
C VAL A 212 -17.81 -3.93 -17.33
N CYS A 213 -17.97 -3.61 -18.62
CA CYS A 213 -18.83 -4.35 -19.55
C CYS A 213 -18.40 -5.81 -19.78
N LYS A 214 -17.14 -6.16 -19.50
CA LYS A 214 -16.65 -7.55 -19.52
C LYS A 214 -16.99 -8.34 -18.25
N PHE A 215 -17.51 -7.66 -17.23
CA PHE A 215 -17.89 -8.30 -15.98
C PHE A 215 -19.23 -9.01 -16.13
N SER A 216 -19.24 -10.33 -15.92
CA SER A 216 -20.47 -11.11 -15.91
C SER A 216 -21.19 -10.95 -14.56
N MET A 217 -22.23 -10.12 -14.55
CA MET A 217 -23.13 -9.96 -13.41
C MET A 217 -23.94 -11.24 -13.19
N LEU A 218 -24.30 -11.54 -11.93
CA LEU A 218 -25.15 -12.68 -11.63
C LEU A 218 -26.58 -12.46 -12.13
N PRO A 219 -27.34 -13.51 -12.48
CA PRO A 219 -28.72 -13.37 -12.95
C PRO A 219 -29.63 -12.56 -12.00
N GLY A 220 -29.43 -12.68 -10.69
CA GLY A 220 -30.18 -11.90 -9.68
C GLY A 220 -29.74 -10.45 -9.53
N GLU A 221 -28.61 -10.05 -10.12
CA GLU A 221 -28.15 -8.65 -10.19
C GLU A 221 -28.66 -7.93 -11.46
N LEU A 222 -29.23 -8.70 -12.40
CA LEU A 222 -29.84 -8.23 -13.64
C LEU A 222 -31.38 -8.25 -13.58
N ASP A 223 -31.94 -8.67 -12.45
CA ASP A 223 -33.38 -8.78 -12.24
C ASP A 223 -33.97 -7.37 -11.97
N GLU A 224 -34.75 -6.84 -12.91
CA GLU A 224 -35.39 -5.52 -12.83
C GLU A 224 -36.66 -5.52 -11.95
N SER A 225 -36.97 -6.63 -11.29
CA SER A 225 -38.06 -6.66 -10.34
C SER A 225 -37.75 -5.80 -9.11
N ASP A 226 -38.74 -5.04 -8.62
CA ASP A 226 -38.68 -4.18 -7.41
C ASP A 226 -38.49 -4.98 -6.11
N VAL A 227 -37.51 -5.88 -6.07
CA VAL A 227 -37.07 -6.53 -4.86
C VAL A 227 -36.26 -5.50 -4.08
N GLN A 228 -36.70 -5.22 -2.86
CA GLN A 228 -36.01 -4.31 -1.95
C GLN A 228 -34.72 -4.97 -1.44
N ILE A 229 -33.68 -4.95 -2.26
CA ILE A 229 -32.35 -5.45 -1.89
C ILE A 229 -31.71 -4.40 -0.97
N SER A 230 -31.44 -4.76 0.29
CA SER A 230 -30.68 -3.89 1.19
C SER A 230 -29.20 -3.95 0.79
N TRP A 231 -28.77 -3.04 -0.06
CA TRP A 231 -27.35 -2.82 -0.30
C TRP A 231 -26.75 -2.18 0.95
N GLU A 232 -25.95 -2.93 1.70
CA GLU A 232 -24.99 -2.32 2.63
C GLU A 232 -23.86 -1.76 1.78
N ARG A 233 -23.88 -0.44 1.55
CA ARG A 233 -22.75 0.27 0.95
C ARG A 233 -21.55 0.09 1.87
N TYR A 234 -20.60 -0.76 1.50
CA TYR A 234 -19.24 -0.64 2.04
C TYR A 234 -18.73 0.71 1.58
N GLU A 235 -18.73 1.69 2.48
CA GLU A 235 -18.04 2.96 2.28
C GLU A 235 -16.54 2.68 2.22
N TYR A 236 -16.05 2.27 1.05
CA TYR A 236 -14.68 2.57 0.70
C TYR A 236 -14.62 4.10 0.53
N LYS A 237 -14.10 4.78 1.55
CA LYS A 237 -13.64 6.17 1.40
C LYS A 237 -12.74 6.19 0.14
N ASN A 238 -13.15 6.97 -0.85
CA ASN A 238 -12.49 7.27 -2.14
C ASN A 238 -12.66 6.24 -3.30
N VAL A 239 -13.83 6.29 -3.96
CA VAL A 239 -14.15 5.54 -5.20
C VAL A 239 -13.67 6.24 -6.49
N LYS A 240 -12.96 7.38 -6.45
CA LYS A 240 -12.24 7.90 -7.65
C LYS A 240 -11.00 7.05 -8.02
N VAL A 241 -10.49 6.23 -7.09
CA VAL A 241 -9.32 5.37 -7.33
C VAL A 241 -9.61 4.24 -8.33
N LYS A 242 -10.86 3.77 -8.45
CA LYS A 242 -11.18 2.58 -9.27
C LYS A 242 -11.07 2.78 -10.78
N GLU A 243 -11.34 3.98 -11.30
CA GLU A 243 -11.26 4.25 -12.74
C GLU A 243 -9.81 4.29 -13.23
N THR A 244 -8.89 4.79 -12.41
CA THR A 244 -7.46 4.90 -12.74
C THR A 244 -6.58 3.85 -12.07
N PHE A 245 -7.14 2.96 -11.26
CA PHE A 245 -6.40 1.91 -10.54
C PHE A 245 -5.46 1.09 -11.44
N PRO A 246 -5.87 0.62 -12.64
CA PRO A 246 -4.96 -0.14 -13.50
C PRO A 246 -3.78 0.70 -13.98
N ALA A 247 -4.03 1.96 -14.36
CA ALA A 247 -3.00 2.90 -14.74
C ALA A 247 -2.07 3.23 -13.56
N HIS A 248 -2.62 3.48 -12.38
CA HIS A 248 -1.88 3.73 -11.14
C HIS A 248 -0.95 2.56 -10.79
N GLN A 249 -1.48 1.33 -10.77
CA GLN A 249 -0.71 0.13 -10.51
C GLN A 249 0.39 -0.07 -11.57
N PHE A 250 0.09 0.22 -12.85
CA PHE A 250 1.10 0.19 -13.91
C PHE A 250 2.20 1.22 -13.70
N ARG A 251 1.88 2.47 -13.39
CA ARG A 251 2.87 3.53 -13.16
C ARG A 251 3.76 3.21 -11.95
N ALA A 252 3.17 2.74 -10.86
CA ALA A 252 3.89 2.27 -9.67
C ALA A 252 4.87 1.13 -10.01
N TYR A 253 4.40 0.10 -10.71
CA TYR A 253 5.23 -1.02 -11.17
C TYR A 253 6.33 -0.54 -12.12
N TRP A 254 5.99 0.33 -13.08
CA TRP A 254 6.89 0.81 -14.10
C TRP A 254 8.04 1.59 -13.48
N GLN A 255 7.77 2.61 -12.67
CA GLN A 255 8.81 3.42 -12.02
C GLN A 255 9.73 2.57 -11.13
N SER A 256 9.15 1.65 -10.36
CA SER A 256 9.92 0.69 -9.55
C SER A 256 10.83 -0.20 -10.41
N LYS A 257 10.32 -0.67 -11.56
CA LYS A 257 11.10 -1.47 -12.52
C LYS A 257 12.22 -0.64 -13.16
N GLN A 258 11.94 0.61 -13.53
CA GLN A 258 12.93 1.50 -14.13
C GLN A 258 14.09 1.79 -13.18
N MET A 259 13.82 2.05 -11.90
CA MET A 259 14.87 2.23 -10.89
C MET A 259 15.75 0.98 -10.77
N LYS A 260 15.14 -0.19 -10.61
CA LYS A 260 15.89 -1.46 -10.49
C LYS A 260 16.75 -1.73 -11.72
N SER A 261 16.18 -1.54 -12.91
CA SER A 261 16.90 -1.71 -14.18
C SER A 261 18.11 -0.77 -14.29
N LEU A 262 17.98 0.47 -13.81
CA LEU A 262 19.06 1.45 -13.81
C LEU A 262 20.16 1.07 -12.82
N VAL A 263 19.82 0.65 -11.60
CA VAL A 263 20.82 0.23 -10.60
C VAL A 263 21.56 -1.03 -11.03
N GLU A 264 20.87 -1.98 -11.69
CA GLU A 264 21.46 -3.20 -12.23
C GLU A 264 22.40 -2.94 -13.43
N ASN A 265 22.16 -1.87 -14.19
CA ASN A 265 22.91 -1.53 -15.41
C ASN A 265 23.39 -0.08 -15.35
N LEU A 266 23.96 0.32 -14.21
CA LEU A 266 24.41 1.70 -13.99
C LEU A 266 25.62 1.99 -14.91
N PRO A 267 25.58 3.05 -15.74
CA PRO A 267 26.74 3.42 -16.54
C PRO A 267 27.85 4.04 -15.69
N ILE A 268 29.10 3.87 -16.13
CA ILE A 268 30.26 4.54 -15.51
C ILE A 268 30.06 6.06 -15.52
N GLY A 269 30.43 6.72 -14.41
CA GLY A 269 30.22 8.16 -14.21
C GLY A 269 28.78 8.54 -13.89
N HIS A 270 27.87 7.57 -13.71
CA HIS A 270 26.52 7.82 -13.22
C HIS A 270 26.38 7.43 -11.74
N CYS A 271 25.46 8.10 -11.05
CA CYS A 271 25.08 7.79 -9.68
C CYS A 271 23.55 7.77 -9.53
N VAL A 272 23.02 6.90 -8.67
CA VAL A 272 21.60 6.87 -8.32
C VAL A 272 21.43 7.18 -6.84
N THR A 273 20.58 8.14 -6.53
CA THR A 273 20.12 8.43 -5.17
C THR A 273 18.64 8.11 -5.02
N VAL A 274 18.27 7.56 -3.87
CA VAL A 274 16.87 7.41 -3.45
C VAL A 274 16.67 8.18 -2.16
N HIS A 275 16.01 9.32 -2.24
CA HIS A 275 15.78 10.23 -1.13
C HIS A 275 14.44 9.96 -0.46
N ASP A 276 14.39 10.16 0.86
CA ASP A 276 13.16 10.10 1.64
C ASP A 276 13.35 10.81 2.99
N PHE A 277 12.27 11.39 3.50
CA PHE A 277 12.21 11.88 4.87
C PHE A 277 11.61 10.77 5.74
N SER A 278 12.44 10.20 6.61
CA SER A 278 11.89 9.31 7.63
C SER A 278 11.05 10.15 8.60
N GLU A 279 9.93 9.60 9.08
CA GLU A 279 9.17 10.21 10.16
C GLU A 279 10.13 10.61 11.30
N ASN A 280 9.96 11.84 11.80
CA ASN A 280 10.81 12.43 12.82
C ASN A 280 11.05 11.47 13.99
N TYR A 281 12.30 11.42 14.45
CA TYR A 281 12.63 10.70 15.66
C TYR A 281 12.12 11.47 16.87
N LYS A 282 11.25 10.86 17.66
CA LYS A 282 10.77 11.43 18.92
C LYS A 282 11.76 11.06 20.01
N CYS A 283 12.46 12.05 20.57
CA CYS A 283 13.30 11.84 21.73
C CYS A 283 12.43 11.34 22.88
N THR A 284 12.75 10.15 23.38
CA THR A 284 12.07 9.54 24.52
C THR A 284 13.04 9.40 25.68
N GLU A 285 12.53 9.45 26.90
CA GLU A 285 13.31 9.16 28.11
C GLU A 285 12.93 7.78 28.65
N GLN A 286 13.88 7.12 29.31
CA GLN A 286 13.61 5.82 29.94
C GLN A 286 12.58 5.96 31.09
N ASN A 287 12.68 7.06 31.84
CA ASN A 287 11.81 7.38 32.97
C ASN A 287 11.10 8.72 32.72
N GLU A 288 10.25 8.79 31.69
CA GLU A 288 9.51 10.00 31.35
C GLU A 288 8.55 10.44 32.47
N ILE A 289 8.65 11.70 32.87
CA ILE A 289 7.59 12.36 33.66
C ILE A 289 6.36 12.58 32.76
N GLN A 290 5.16 12.45 33.35
CA GLN A 290 3.89 12.47 32.61
C GLN A 290 3.69 13.73 31.73
N SER A 291 4.27 14.87 32.09
CA SER A 291 4.22 16.11 31.30
C SER A 291 4.98 16.02 29.98
N THR A 292 6.11 15.30 29.94
CA THR A 292 6.96 15.12 28.74
C THR A 292 6.28 14.26 27.68
N TYR A 293 5.29 13.45 28.06
CA TYR A 293 4.50 12.64 27.12
C TYR A 293 3.75 13.47 26.07
N PHE A 294 3.32 14.70 26.41
CA PHE A 294 2.50 15.55 25.53
C PHE A 294 3.32 16.42 24.57
N GLN A 295 4.61 16.64 24.85
CA GLN A 295 5.51 17.45 24.02
C GLN A 295 6.88 16.77 23.98
N LYS A 296 7.09 15.97 22.93
CA LYS A 296 8.38 15.33 22.68
C LYS A 296 9.19 16.18 21.72
N LEU A 297 10.48 16.33 22.01
CA LEU A 297 11.42 16.91 21.06
C LEU A 297 11.53 15.96 19.86
N GLU A 298 11.42 16.52 18.67
CA GLU A 298 11.49 15.78 17.43
C GLU A 298 12.75 16.14 16.65
N VAL A 299 13.40 15.11 16.09
CA VAL A 299 14.62 15.24 15.29
C VAL A 299 14.31 14.79 13.87
N SER A 300 14.62 15.64 12.90
CA SER A 300 14.49 15.32 11.48
C SER A 300 15.55 14.32 11.07
N LEU A 301 15.11 13.28 10.35
CA LEU A 301 15.98 12.23 9.82
C LEU A 301 15.72 12.06 8.33
N HIS A 302 16.58 12.67 7.52
CA HIS A 302 16.56 12.44 6.08
C HIS A 302 17.45 11.25 5.72
N VAL A 303 16.99 10.40 4.81
CA VAL A 303 17.69 9.20 4.35
C VAL A 303 17.92 9.31 2.84
N THR A 304 19.14 8.99 2.40
CA THR A 304 19.48 8.81 0.99
C THR A 304 20.15 7.46 0.81
N ILE A 305 19.56 6.60 -0.01
CA ILE A 305 20.25 5.39 -0.48
C ILE A 305 21.05 5.78 -1.71
N LEU A 306 22.36 5.56 -1.65
CA LEU A 306 23.30 5.95 -2.69
C LEU A 306 23.82 4.70 -3.39
N HIS A 307 23.65 4.62 -4.71
CA HIS A 307 24.26 3.61 -5.57
C HIS A 307 25.27 4.27 -6.49
N ARG A 308 26.52 3.85 -6.42
CA ARG A 308 27.62 4.37 -7.24
C ARG A 308 28.58 3.25 -7.60
N HIS A 309 29.40 3.49 -8.61
CA HIS A 309 30.54 2.62 -8.89
C HIS A 309 31.57 2.71 -7.76
N SER A 310 32.25 1.58 -7.50
CA SER A 310 33.33 1.52 -6.53
C SER A 310 34.53 2.37 -6.99
N VAL A 311 35.22 2.98 -6.04
CA VAL A 311 36.43 3.78 -6.26
C VAL A 311 37.59 3.04 -5.62
N LEU A 312 38.65 2.74 -6.37
CA LEU A 312 39.76 1.90 -5.89
C LEU A 312 40.36 2.39 -4.57
N GLU A 313 40.66 3.69 -4.47
CA GLU A 313 41.31 4.29 -3.29
C GLU A 313 40.44 4.26 -2.03
N TYR A 314 39.12 4.22 -2.19
CA TYR A 314 38.16 4.34 -1.09
C TYR A 314 37.48 3.00 -0.74
N ASP A 315 37.18 2.18 -1.74
CA ASP A 315 36.49 0.90 -1.59
C ASP A 315 37.42 -0.32 -1.70
N GLY A 316 38.68 -0.11 -2.09
CA GLY A 316 39.66 -1.19 -2.29
C GLY A 316 39.40 -2.05 -3.53
N LYS A 317 38.39 -1.71 -4.32
CA LYS A 317 38.06 -2.36 -5.60
C LYS A 317 37.69 -1.29 -6.62
N ASP A 318 38.25 -1.43 -7.82
CA ASP A 318 37.92 -0.56 -8.94
C ASP A 318 36.68 -1.08 -9.69
N SER A 319 36.01 -0.20 -10.42
CA SER A 319 34.87 -0.54 -11.25
C SER A 319 35.12 -0.11 -12.69
N THR A 320 34.95 -1.04 -13.62
CA THR A 320 35.13 -0.81 -15.06
C THR A 320 33.84 -1.09 -15.82
N GLU A 321 33.80 -0.76 -17.11
CA GLU A 321 32.65 -1.11 -17.97
C GLU A 321 32.49 -2.64 -18.11
N GLU A 322 33.61 -3.39 -18.11
CA GLU A 322 33.64 -4.85 -18.26
C GLU A 322 33.30 -5.58 -16.96
N GLU A 323 33.76 -5.04 -15.83
CA GLU A 323 33.47 -5.54 -14.49
C GLU A 323 32.89 -4.41 -13.60
N PRO A 324 31.58 -4.10 -13.77
CA PRO A 324 30.95 -3.07 -12.97
C PRO A 324 30.80 -3.53 -11.52
N ASN A 325 31.28 -2.73 -10.58
CA ASN A 325 31.13 -2.96 -9.15
C ASN A 325 30.31 -1.85 -8.51
N ILE A 326 29.07 -2.16 -8.15
CA ILE A 326 28.14 -1.19 -7.56
C ILE A 326 28.19 -1.27 -6.03
N VAL A 327 28.55 -0.14 -5.42
CA VAL A 327 28.54 0.07 -3.97
C VAL A 327 27.22 0.71 -3.59
N THR A 328 26.58 0.19 -2.54
CA THR A 328 25.35 0.75 -1.97
C THR A 328 25.63 1.30 -0.58
N GLU A 329 25.36 2.58 -0.37
CA GLU A 329 25.61 3.29 0.90
C GLU A 329 24.31 3.90 1.43
N GLN A 330 24.25 4.09 2.75
CA GLN A 330 23.15 4.81 3.40
C GLN A 330 23.68 6.13 3.92
N PHE A 331 23.16 7.23 3.40
CA PHE A 331 23.55 8.58 3.78
C PHE A 331 22.42 9.24 4.57
N PHE A 332 22.72 9.68 5.79
CA PHE A 332 21.76 10.25 6.72
C PHE A 332 22.10 11.70 6.99
N VAL A 333 21.08 12.56 6.97
CA VAL A 333 21.18 13.94 7.44
C VAL A 333 20.28 14.09 8.66
N ILE A 334 20.87 14.41 9.80
CA ILE A 334 20.21 14.59 11.09
C ILE A 334 20.19 16.08 11.42
N SER A 335 19.02 16.60 11.78
CA SER A 335 18.83 18.04 12.01
C SER A 335 17.73 18.31 13.04
N PRO A 336 17.81 19.41 13.82
CA PRO A 336 16.66 19.91 14.58
C PRO A 336 15.64 20.66 13.68
N ASP A 337 15.97 20.97 12.43
CA ASP A 337 15.09 21.67 11.50
C ASP A 337 14.00 20.74 10.95
N GLN A 338 12.72 21.06 11.18
CA GLN A 338 11.57 20.22 10.82
C GLN A 338 10.74 20.74 9.63
N LYS A 339 11.20 21.78 8.91
CA LYS A 339 10.36 22.38 7.87
C LYS A 339 10.26 21.51 6.62
N HIS A 340 11.26 20.66 6.36
CA HIS A 340 11.34 19.72 5.22
C HIS A 340 11.00 20.37 3.87
N ASP A 341 11.36 21.64 3.70
CA ASP A 341 11.07 22.44 2.51
C ASP A 341 12.13 22.22 1.40
N HIS A 342 11.95 22.92 0.29
CA HIS A 342 12.88 22.87 -0.85
C HIS A 342 14.31 23.34 -0.51
N HIS A 343 14.50 24.14 0.54
CA HIS A 343 15.84 24.50 1.01
C HIS A 343 16.49 23.33 1.73
N TYR A 344 15.72 22.57 2.51
CA TYR A 344 16.23 21.37 3.16
C TYR A 344 16.66 20.34 2.11
N THR A 345 15.82 20.08 1.11
CA THR A 345 16.15 19.11 0.04
C THR A 345 17.42 19.51 -0.72
N HIS A 346 17.55 20.80 -1.10
CA HIS A 346 18.76 21.32 -1.75
C HIS A 346 20.01 21.18 -0.88
N CYS A 347 19.90 21.46 0.43
CA CYS A 347 20.99 21.26 1.39
C CYS A 347 21.46 19.80 1.42
N VAL A 348 20.52 18.85 1.46
CA VAL A 348 20.83 17.41 1.40
C VAL A 348 21.55 17.06 0.09
N GLN A 349 21.04 17.53 -1.05
CA GLN A 349 21.65 17.27 -2.36
C GLN A 349 23.09 17.81 -2.42
N ASN A 350 23.34 18.99 -1.87
CA ASN A 350 24.68 19.55 -1.75
C ASN A 350 25.60 18.67 -0.91
N LEU A 351 25.14 18.22 0.28
CA LEU A 351 25.92 17.35 1.16
C LEU A 351 26.28 16.01 0.49
N VAL A 352 25.38 15.45 -0.31
CA VAL A 352 25.66 14.24 -1.11
C VAL A 352 26.71 14.53 -2.18
N SER A 353 26.61 15.67 -2.88
CA SER A 353 27.61 16.10 -3.87
C SER A 353 28.99 16.29 -3.26
N GLU A 354 29.08 16.99 -2.14
CA GLU A 354 30.32 17.21 -1.39
C GLU A 354 30.94 15.89 -0.92
N TYR A 355 30.11 14.96 -0.44
CA TYR A 355 30.58 13.63 -0.06
C TYR A 355 31.17 12.87 -1.27
N LEU A 356 30.48 12.82 -2.40
CA LEU A 356 30.97 12.16 -3.62
C LEU A 356 32.31 12.76 -4.09
N LYS A 357 32.44 14.09 -4.05
CA LYS A 357 33.69 14.79 -4.35
C LYS A 357 34.80 14.43 -3.36
N SER A 358 34.47 14.34 -2.07
CA SER A 358 35.45 14.04 -1.01
C SER A 358 36.09 12.65 -1.11
N ILE A 359 35.42 11.72 -1.79
CA ILE A 359 35.90 10.34 -2.01
C ILE A 359 36.44 10.15 -3.45
N ASN A 360 36.69 11.25 -4.17
CA ASN A 360 37.12 11.27 -5.57
C ASN A 360 36.23 10.43 -6.50
N CYS A 361 34.92 10.40 -6.24
CA CYS A 361 33.96 9.74 -7.11
C CYS A 361 33.46 10.73 -8.17
N GLU A 362 34.04 10.67 -9.37
CA GLU A 362 33.66 11.54 -10.48
C GLU A 362 32.29 11.14 -11.06
N ILE A 363 31.30 12.00 -10.85
CA ILE A 363 29.93 11.80 -11.34
C ILE A 363 29.61 12.87 -12.39
N SER A 364 29.19 12.42 -13.57
CA SER A 364 28.70 13.26 -14.66
C SER A 364 27.17 13.35 -14.66
N VAL A 365 26.50 12.24 -14.32
CA VAL A 365 25.04 12.14 -14.36
C VAL A 365 24.48 11.65 -13.03
N MET A 366 23.62 12.46 -12.41
CA MET A 366 22.94 12.14 -11.17
C MET A 366 21.47 11.76 -11.45
N HIS A 367 21.07 10.57 -11.01
CA HIS A 367 19.69 10.08 -11.10
C HIS A 367 19.05 10.07 -9.72
N GLU A 368 18.07 10.93 -9.50
CA GLU A 368 17.39 11.00 -8.20
C GLU A 368 16.05 10.28 -8.26
N PHE A 369 15.69 9.57 -7.20
CA PHE A 369 14.40 8.93 -7.01
C PHE A 369 13.81 9.36 -5.66
N THR A 370 12.51 9.68 -5.63
CA THR A 370 11.80 10.12 -4.42
C THR A 370 10.30 9.82 -4.54
N ASP A 371 9.59 9.80 -3.42
CA ASP A 371 8.15 9.50 -3.32
C ASP A 371 7.22 10.52 -4.00
N GLY A 372 7.75 11.66 -4.43
CA GLY A 372 7.01 12.67 -5.17
C GLY A 372 6.15 13.57 -4.28
N CYS A 373 6.43 13.67 -2.98
CA CYS A 373 5.73 14.57 -2.07
C CYS A 373 5.82 16.04 -2.54
N SER A 374 4.67 16.71 -2.66
CA SER A 374 4.56 18.06 -3.24
C SER A 374 5.08 19.17 -2.34
N SER A 375 5.17 18.95 -1.03
CA SER A 375 5.82 19.89 -0.10
C SER A 375 7.34 19.72 -0.05
N GLN A 376 7.86 18.62 -0.59
CA GLN A 376 9.29 18.25 -0.56
C GLN A 376 9.85 18.24 -1.99
N TYR A 377 10.46 17.13 -2.43
CA TYR A 377 11.19 16.99 -3.70
C TYR A 377 10.37 17.21 -4.98
N LYS A 378 9.04 17.27 -4.91
CA LYS A 378 8.16 17.54 -6.06
C LYS A 378 7.45 18.89 -5.97
N SER A 379 7.88 19.78 -5.08
CA SER A 379 7.36 21.15 -5.06
C SER A 379 7.73 21.93 -6.32
N ARG A 380 6.99 23.00 -6.61
CA ARG A 380 7.33 23.94 -7.70
C ARG A 380 8.73 24.54 -7.53
N HIS A 381 9.12 24.80 -6.28
CA HIS A 381 10.42 25.33 -5.92
C HIS A 381 11.53 24.31 -6.14
N CYS A 382 11.31 23.05 -5.76
CA CYS A 382 12.24 21.95 -6.07
C CYS A 382 12.40 21.74 -7.59
N MET A 383 11.32 21.80 -8.37
CA MET A 383 11.43 21.74 -9.83
C MET A 383 12.25 22.89 -10.41
N GLY A 384 12.15 24.08 -9.80
CA GLY A 384 12.97 25.22 -10.16
C GLY A 384 14.43 25.05 -9.74
N ASP A 385 14.70 24.57 -8.53
CA ASP A 385 16.05 24.24 -8.07
C ASP A 385 16.72 23.18 -8.95
N VAL A 386 15.97 22.15 -9.37
CA VAL A 386 16.45 21.14 -10.33
C VAL A 386 16.95 21.79 -11.62
N SER A 387 16.32 22.88 -12.08
CA SER A 387 16.76 23.60 -13.28
C SER A 387 18.13 24.26 -13.13
N TYR A 388 18.66 24.47 -11.92
CA TYR A 388 20.00 25.03 -11.66
C TYR A 388 20.95 24.01 -10.99
N SER A 389 20.47 22.80 -10.71
CA SER A 389 21.22 21.85 -9.90
C SER A 389 22.48 21.32 -10.62
N CYS A 390 22.52 21.37 -11.96
CA CYS A 390 23.72 21.01 -12.72
C CYS A 390 24.87 21.98 -12.41
N SER A 391 24.61 23.30 -12.43
CA SER A 391 25.62 24.31 -12.10
C SER A 391 25.94 24.34 -10.61
N ASP A 392 24.94 24.17 -9.73
CA ASP A 392 25.15 24.13 -8.28
C ASP A 392 26.08 22.99 -7.85
N PHE A 393 25.87 21.79 -8.38
CA PHE A 393 26.55 20.59 -7.92
C PHE A 393 27.70 20.15 -8.83
N GLY A 394 27.82 20.75 -10.02
CA GLY A 394 28.88 20.43 -10.99
C GLY A 394 28.65 19.14 -11.76
N TYR A 395 27.39 18.79 -12.03
CA TYR A 395 27.03 17.64 -12.87
C TYR A 395 26.72 18.09 -14.29
N ALA A 396 26.98 17.22 -15.27
CA ALA A 396 26.56 17.46 -16.65
C ALA A 396 25.05 17.30 -16.82
N LYS A 397 24.43 16.40 -16.04
CA LYS A 397 22.99 16.12 -16.09
C LYS A 397 22.44 15.73 -14.72
N ILE A 398 21.27 16.25 -14.39
CA ILE A 398 20.44 15.79 -13.27
C ILE A 398 19.11 15.27 -13.78
N LEU A 399 18.72 14.08 -13.31
CA LEU A 399 17.57 13.33 -13.80
C LEU A 399 16.66 12.89 -12.65
N PRO A 400 15.84 13.78 -12.05
CA PRO A 400 14.91 13.39 -11.00
C PRO A 400 13.77 12.52 -11.53
N ASN A 401 13.40 11.52 -10.73
CA ASN A 401 12.36 10.56 -11.00
C ASN A 401 11.45 10.46 -9.78
N TYR A 402 10.15 10.45 -10.01
CA TYR A 402 9.16 10.36 -8.94
C TYR A 402 8.51 8.99 -8.98
N PHE A 403 8.38 8.34 -7.82
CA PHE A 403 7.52 7.18 -7.70
C PHE A 403 6.06 7.59 -7.82
N GLU A 404 5.21 6.60 -8.06
CA GLU A 404 3.78 6.79 -7.96
C GLU A 404 3.38 6.96 -6.49
N THR A 405 2.38 7.80 -6.23
CA THR A 405 1.91 8.15 -4.89
C THR A 405 1.58 6.88 -4.10
N SER A 406 2.04 6.81 -2.83
CA SER A 406 1.87 5.65 -1.94
C SER A 406 2.61 4.36 -2.34
N HIS A 407 3.47 4.41 -3.36
CA HIS A 407 4.23 3.25 -3.85
C HIS A 407 5.75 3.41 -3.77
N ALA A 408 6.23 4.37 -2.99
CA ALA A 408 7.66 4.65 -2.81
C ALA A 408 8.38 3.72 -1.81
N ARG A 409 7.67 2.75 -1.21
CA ARG A 409 8.25 1.92 -0.14
C ARG A 409 9.50 1.17 -0.60
N GLY A 410 10.61 1.36 0.11
CA GLY A 410 11.92 0.87 -0.31
C GLY A 410 12.96 0.72 0.80
N PRO A 411 14.25 0.53 0.42
CA PRO A 411 15.35 0.38 1.37
C PRO A 411 15.54 1.60 2.31
N GLN A 412 15.12 2.78 1.87
CA GLN A 412 15.20 4.02 2.64
C GLN A 412 14.29 4.02 3.88
N ASP A 413 13.08 3.46 3.80
CA ASP A 413 12.19 3.26 4.96
C ASP A 413 12.86 2.36 6.01
N ALA A 414 13.44 1.26 5.55
CA ALA A 414 14.09 0.28 6.42
C ALA A 414 15.35 0.86 7.09
N ALA A 415 16.10 1.69 6.36
CA ALA A 415 17.28 2.39 6.87
C ALA A 415 16.91 3.41 7.95
N GLY A 416 15.91 4.27 7.71
CA GLY A 416 15.42 5.23 8.71
C GLY A 416 14.84 4.52 9.94
N GLY A 417 14.00 3.51 9.74
CA GLY A 417 13.46 2.69 10.83
C GLY A 417 14.52 1.96 11.65
N PHE A 418 15.63 1.54 11.02
CA PHE A 418 16.75 0.92 11.72
C PHE A 418 17.44 1.89 12.70
N ILE A 419 17.77 3.12 12.26
CA ILE A 419 18.42 4.11 13.12
C ILE A 419 17.56 4.45 14.33
N LYS A 420 16.27 4.75 14.09
CA LYS A 420 15.30 5.06 15.16
C LYS A 420 15.20 3.92 16.18
N LYS A 421 15.07 2.68 15.69
CA LYS A 421 15.01 1.50 16.55
C LYS A 421 16.28 1.29 17.37
N GLN A 422 17.47 1.54 16.81
CA GLN A 422 18.72 1.41 17.57
C GLN A 422 18.82 2.48 18.65
N ALA A 423 18.48 3.73 18.33
CA ALA A 423 18.42 4.82 19.30
C ALA A 423 17.45 4.51 20.45
N ASP A 424 16.22 4.07 20.13
CA ASP A 424 15.23 3.67 21.15
C ASP A 424 15.73 2.55 22.05
N LEU A 425 16.37 1.52 21.47
CA LEU A 425 16.95 0.44 22.26
C LEU A 425 18.09 0.93 23.16
N ALA A 426 18.91 1.88 22.72
CA ALA A 426 20.00 2.44 23.51
C ALA A 426 19.47 3.22 24.73
N VAL A 427 18.40 3.99 24.53
CA VAL A 427 17.68 4.72 25.59
C VAL A 427 16.98 3.75 26.55
N ILE A 428 16.20 2.80 26.04
CA ILE A 428 15.47 1.81 26.86
C ILE A 428 16.40 0.99 27.74
N ARG A 429 17.61 0.68 27.24
CA ARG A 429 18.63 -0.05 28.01
C ARG A 429 19.37 0.82 29.03
N GLY A 430 19.14 2.13 29.05
CA GLY A 430 19.89 3.08 29.89
C GLY A 430 21.36 3.22 29.49
N THR A 431 21.72 2.87 28.25
CA THR A 431 23.11 2.97 27.78
C THR A 431 23.46 4.35 27.25
N HIS A 432 22.48 5.07 26.72
CA HIS A 432 22.63 6.40 26.15
C HIS A 432 21.42 7.25 26.51
N VAL A 433 21.63 8.56 26.61
CA VAL A 433 20.57 9.57 26.75
C VAL A 433 20.55 10.35 25.44
N ILE A 434 19.43 10.31 24.71
CA ILE A 434 19.30 10.95 23.40
C ILE A 434 18.16 11.96 23.47
N GLN A 435 18.47 13.23 23.76
CA GLN A 435 17.49 14.29 23.98
C GLN A 435 17.58 15.44 22.97
N SER A 436 18.50 15.35 22.01
CA SER A 436 18.68 16.34 20.96
C SER A 436 19.08 15.71 19.63
N SER A 437 19.03 16.50 18.57
CA SER A 437 19.54 16.11 17.25
C SER A 437 21.05 15.85 17.27
N SER A 438 21.81 16.59 18.08
CA SER A 438 23.24 16.36 18.29
C SER A 438 23.48 15.01 18.95
N ASP A 439 22.75 14.69 20.03
CA ASP A 439 22.90 13.41 20.72
C ASP A 439 22.60 12.22 19.79
N LEU A 440 21.56 12.34 18.97
CA LEU A 440 21.21 11.30 18.01
C LEU A 440 22.32 11.13 16.96
N PHE A 441 22.88 12.23 16.48
CA PHE A 441 24.01 12.22 15.53
C PHE A 441 25.24 11.57 16.16
N ASP A 442 25.66 12.01 17.34
CA ASP A 442 26.85 11.49 18.04
C ASP A 442 26.72 10.00 18.33
N TYR A 443 25.53 9.56 18.78
CA TYR A 443 25.20 8.16 18.97
C TYR A 443 25.32 7.37 17.66
N ALA A 444 24.70 7.84 16.58
CA ALA A 444 24.67 7.14 15.31
C ALA A 444 26.07 7.06 14.68
N GLN A 445 26.83 8.15 14.71
CA GLN A 445 28.19 8.23 14.19
C GLN A 445 29.13 7.27 14.93
N SER A 446 29.01 7.19 16.26
CA SER A 446 29.88 6.36 17.11
C SER A 446 29.55 4.86 17.05
N ASN A 447 28.27 4.50 16.87
CA ASN A 447 27.81 3.13 17.05
C ASN A 447 27.30 2.45 15.77
N LEU A 448 26.88 3.21 14.75
CA LEU A 448 26.10 2.68 13.62
C LEU A 448 26.75 2.88 12.25
N SER A 449 27.92 3.53 12.18
CA SER A 449 28.64 3.80 10.93
C SER A 449 29.06 2.52 10.20
N THR A 450 29.48 1.50 10.96
CA THR A 450 29.90 0.20 10.42
C THR A 450 28.68 -0.69 10.14
N THR A 451 28.69 -1.35 8.99
CA THR A 451 27.68 -2.36 8.64
C THR A 451 28.23 -3.76 8.91
N ALA A 452 27.34 -4.73 9.14
CA ALA A 452 27.76 -6.12 9.27
C ALA A 452 28.13 -6.69 7.90
N ASP A 453 29.10 -7.60 7.84
CA ASP A 453 29.63 -8.22 6.60
C ASP A 453 28.56 -8.92 5.75
N SER A 454 27.41 -9.28 6.34
CA SER A 454 26.28 -9.93 5.66
C SER A 454 25.25 -8.95 5.08
N SER A 455 25.44 -7.65 5.24
CA SER A 455 24.48 -6.65 4.78
C SER A 455 24.73 -6.23 3.33
N LYS A 456 23.66 -5.92 2.59
CA LYS A 456 23.73 -5.33 1.24
C LYS A 456 24.21 -3.87 1.23
N CYS A 457 24.49 -3.29 2.40
CA CYS A 457 24.90 -1.90 2.58
C CYS A 457 26.37 -1.88 2.95
N SER A 458 27.19 -1.19 2.17
CA SER A 458 28.63 -1.13 2.36
C SER A 458 29.03 -0.27 3.55
N ARG A 459 28.28 0.82 3.83
CA ARG A 459 28.51 1.71 4.98
C ARG A 459 27.36 2.67 5.23
N ARG A 460 27.33 3.24 6.44
CA ARG A 460 26.44 4.36 6.80
C ARG A 460 27.25 5.63 6.99
N ILE A 461 26.79 6.71 6.38
CA ILE A 461 27.39 8.04 6.46
C ILE A 461 26.40 8.94 7.18
N PHE A 462 26.86 9.67 8.20
CA PHE A 462 26.05 10.63 8.91
C PHE A 462 26.57 12.05 8.66
N ARG A 463 25.63 12.99 8.53
CA ARG A 463 25.89 14.43 8.53
C ARG A 463 24.94 15.10 9.50
N TYR A 464 25.47 16.08 10.22
CA TYR A 464 24.69 16.94 11.09
C TYR A 464 24.47 18.30 10.43
N VAL A 465 23.25 18.80 10.48
CA VAL A 465 22.89 20.14 10.01
C VAL A 465 22.12 20.83 11.13
N ASP A 466 22.72 21.83 11.75
CA ASP A 466 22.07 22.58 12.83
C ASP A 466 20.90 23.43 12.30
N SER A 467 21.10 24.11 11.18
CA SER A 467 20.05 24.87 10.52
C SER A 467 20.26 24.93 9.00
N VAL A 468 19.15 24.95 8.25
CA VAL A 468 19.17 25.07 6.80
C VAL A 468 19.08 26.54 6.39
N ASN A 469 20.01 26.97 5.52
CA ASN A 469 20.01 28.31 4.94
C ASN A 469 18.83 28.51 3.98
N ARG A 470 17.99 29.52 4.26
CA ARG A 470 16.78 29.87 3.49
C ARG A 470 16.86 31.22 2.80
N ASP A 471 18.06 31.82 2.74
CA ASP A 471 18.29 33.11 2.10
C ASP A 471 18.43 32.99 0.56
N ARG A 472 18.07 31.83 -0.01
CA ARG A 472 18.14 31.59 -1.46
C ARG A 472 16.91 32.20 -2.15
N ASP A 473 17.12 33.19 -3.01
CA ASP A 473 16.07 33.75 -3.87
C ASP A 473 15.78 32.84 -5.08
N ARG A 474 15.12 31.72 -4.80
CA ARG A 474 14.78 30.67 -5.78
C ARG A 474 13.33 30.23 -5.61
N ASN A 475 12.45 31.22 -5.59
CA ASN A 475 11.02 30.99 -5.61
C ASN A 475 10.47 31.01 -7.04
N PHE A 476 9.66 30.02 -7.39
CA PHE A 476 9.22 29.77 -8.77
C PHE A 476 7.71 29.62 -8.86
N LEU A 477 7.16 29.96 -10.01
CA LEU A 477 5.74 29.78 -10.30
C LEU A 477 5.33 28.30 -10.38
N PRO A 478 4.05 27.96 -10.15
CA PRO A 478 3.55 26.59 -10.22
C PRO A 478 3.75 25.93 -11.59
N VAL A 479 4.18 24.67 -11.58
CA VAL A 479 4.33 23.85 -12.79
C VAL A 479 3.02 23.14 -13.12
N LYS A 480 2.49 23.38 -14.33
CA LYS A 480 1.23 22.76 -14.78
C LYS A 480 1.35 21.23 -14.84
N GLU A 481 0.29 20.55 -14.42
CA GLU A 481 0.20 19.08 -14.38
C GLU A 481 1.32 18.37 -13.60
N ASN A 482 1.95 19.04 -12.63
CA ASN A 482 3.05 18.51 -11.82
C ASN A 482 2.80 17.06 -11.33
N ARG A 483 1.60 16.78 -10.79
CA ARG A 483 1.24 15.44 -10.29
C ARG A 483 1.43 14.33 -11.34
N LYS A 484 1.23 14.60 -12.63
CA LYS A 484 1.37 13.62 -13.73
C LYS A 484 2.82 13.39 -14.18
N ILE A 485 3.74 14.28 -13.81
CA ILE A 485 5.15 14.22 -14.17
C ILE A 485 5.85 13.21 -13.26
N HIS A 486 6.55 12.23 -13.82
CA HIS A 486 7.37 11.29 -13.04
C HIS A 486 8.82 11.23 -13.48
N GLN A 487 9.20 11.97 -14.52
CA GLN A 487 10.59 12.17 -14.87
C GLN A 487 10.83 13.64 -15.24
N VAL A 488 11.88 14.21 -14.66
CA VAL A 488 12.40 15.54 -14.96
C VAL A 488 13.84 15.38 -15.43
N ARG A 489 14.29 16.28 -16.28
CA ARG A 489 15.69 16.38 -16.70
C ARG A 489 16.13 17.82 -16.74
N SER A 490 17.33 18.05 -16.25
CA SER A 490 18.01 19.32 -16.29
C SER A 490 19.36 19.14 -16.96
N PHE A 491 19.68 20.07 -17.86
CA PHE A 491 20.93 20.13 -18.62
C PHE A 491 21.48 21.55 -18.64
N ASP A 492 20.58 22.53 -18.78
CA ASP A 492 20.87 23.95 -18.86
C ASP A 492 20.08 24.72 -17.80
N ASP A 493 20.68 25.81 -17.32
CA ASP A 493 20.11 26.60 -16.24
C ASP A 493 18.77 27.25 -16.62
N GLY A 494 17.78 27.13 -15.73
CA GLY A 494 16.46 27.75 -15.87
C GLY A 494 15.47 26.99 -16.77
N GLU A 495 15.84 25.81 -17.28
CA GLU A 495 14.96 24.99 -18.12
C GLU A 495 14.94 23.52 -17.65
N ILE A 496 13.77 22.89 -17.74
CA ILE A 496 13.60 21.46 -17.45
C ILE A 496 12.83 20.76 -18.57
N PHE A 497 13.12 19.48 -18.76
CA PHE A 497 12.37 18.60 -19.66
C PHE A 497 11.60 17.58 -18.83
N VAL A 498 10.28 17.54 -19.01
CA VAL A 498 9.40 16.71 -18.18
C VAL A 498 8.70 15.64 -19.01
N ARG A 499 8.39 14.52 -18.37
CA ARG A 499 7.61 13.44 -18.96
C ARG A 499 6.80 12.67 -17.93
N LYS A 500 5.75 12.00 -18.40
CA LYS A 500 4.83 11.23 -17.57
C LYS A 500 5.48 10.05 -16.87
N LEU A 501 6.42 9.35 -17.51
CA LEU A 501 7.09 8.16 -16.96
C LEU A 501 8.54 8.06 -17.39
N SER A 502 9.39 7.54 -16.49
CA SER A 502 10.81 7.32 -16.73
C SER A 502 11.06 6.18 -17.73
N CYS A 503 12.24 6.14 -18.35
CA CYS A 503 12.66 5.01 -19.17
C CYS A 503 14.17 4.79 -19.03
N TYR A 504 14.52 3.64 -18.48
CA TYR A 504 15.86 3.08 -18.34
C TYR A 504 15.92 1.64 -18.88
N SER A 505 14.85 1.18 -19.53
CA SER A 505 14.77 -0.14 -20.17
C SER A 505 15.19 -0.16 -21.64
N CYS A 506 15.53 1.00 -22.22
CA CYS A 506 16.02 1.10 -23.61
C CYS A 506 17.38 1.80 -23.64
N GLN A 507 18.29 1.28 -24.47
CA GLN A 507 19.65 1.76 -24.56
C GLN A 507 19.72 3.24 -24.95
N SER A 508 18.84 3.69 -25.86
CA SER A 508 18.78 5.09 -26.29
C SER A 508 18.61 6.06 -25.12
N CYS A 509 17.74 5.74 -24.14
CA CYS A 509 17.57 6.60 -22.97
C CYS A 509 18.75 6.53 -22.00
N ILE A 510 19.42 5.38 -21.88
CA ILE A 510 20.59 5.25 -21.00
C ILE A 510 21.74 6.11 -21.53
N VAL A 511 21.99 6.09 -22.84
CA VAL A 511 23.06 6.88 -23.48
C VAL A 511 22.69 8.33 -23.76
N GLY A 512 21.49 8.77 -23.36
CA GLY A 512 21.05 10.16 -23.51
C GLY A 512 20.43 10.54 -24.86
N ASN A 513 20.17 9.59 -25.75
CA ASN A 513 19.47 9.79 -27.02
C ASN A 513 17.95 9.59 -26.84
N TYR A 514 17.30 10.58 -26.25
CA TYR A 514 15.92 10.45 -25.78
C TYR A 514 14.85 10.54 -26.87
N SER A 515 15.14 11.22 -27.97
CA SER A 515 14.24 11.35 -29.13
C SER A 515 13.99 10.02 -29.83
N THR A 516 14.82 9.01 -29.58
CA THR A 516 14.71 7.66 -30.17
C THR A 516 14.25 6.62 -29.14
N CYS A 517 13.60 7.06 -28.06
CA CYS A 517 13.05 6.17 -27.04
C CYS A 517 12.05 5.18 -27.66
N MET A 518 12.35 3.87 -27.58
CA MET A 518 11.48 2.82 -28.14
C MET A 518 10.09 2.78 -27.50
N ASN A 519 9.96 3.34 -26.30
CA ASN A 519 8.72 3.36 -25.53
C ASN A 519 8.02 4.72 -25.58
N ASP A 520 8.41 5.63 -26.47
CA ASP A 520 7.89 7.01 -26.49
C ASP A 520 6.37 7.08 -26.71
N ALA A 521 5.86 6.28 -27.64
CA ALA A 521 4.41 6.14 -27.88
C ALA A 521 3.62 5.69 -26.65
N GLN A 522 4.26 4.99 -25.72
CA GLN A 522 3.66 4.53 -24.47
C GLN A 522 3.89 5.59 -23.35
N LEU A 523 5.09 6.10 -23.19
CA LEU A 523 5.46 6.88 -22.00
C LEU A 523 5.24 8.40 -22.16
N GLY A 524 4.86 8.82 -23.37
CA GLY A 524 4.74 10.23 -23.76
C GLY A 524 6.08 10.80 -24.22
N THR A 525 6.01 11.94 -24.91
CA THR A 525 7.17 12.74 -25.32
C THR A 525 7.65 13.65 -24.20
N TYR A 526 8.90 14.11 -24.28
CA TYR A 526 9.40 15.17 -23.39
C TYR A 526 8.84 16.52 -23.78
N ASN A 527 8.38 17.27 -22.79
CA ASN A 527 7.98 18.66 -22.94
C ASN A 527 8.99 19.55 -22.23
N LYS A 528 9.45 20.58 -22.93
CA LYS A 528 10.34 21.60 -22.37
C LYS A 528 9.51 22.59 -21.57
N ILE A 529 9.94 22.90 -20.34
CA ILE A 529 9.35 23.91 -19.47
C ILE A 529 10.47 24.89 -19.09
N LYS A 530 10.23 26.18 -19.35
CA LYS A 530 11.09 27.25 -18.87
C LYS A 530 10.62 27.65 -17.47
N MET A 531 11.53 27.65 -16.51
CA MET A 531 11.23 28.02 -15.14
C MET A 531 11.17 29.54 -15.01
N VAL A 532 10.11 30.04 -14.37
CA VAL A 532 9.88 31.47 -14.16
C VAL A 532 9.94 31.75 -12.68
N LYS A 533 10.80 32.70 -12.28
CA LYS A 533 10.91 33.14 -10.90
C LYS A 533 9.73 34.04 -10.53
N GLU A 534 9.32 33.99 -9.28
CA GLU A 534 8.24 34.86 -8.77
C GLU A 534 8.64 36.34 -8.84
N SER A 535 9.90 36.67 -8.55
CA SER A 535 10.43 38.04 -8.60
C SER A 535 10.43 38.65 -10.01
N GLU A 536 10.35 37.83 -11.06
CA GLU A 536 10.28 38.27 -12.46
C GLU A 536 8.82 38.47 -12.94
N HIS A 537 7.83 38.12 -12.11
CA HIS A 537 6.42 38.24 -12.43
C HIS A 537 5.85 39.57 -11.92
N ASN A 538 5.84 40.60 -12.78
CA ASN A 538 5.11 41.83 -12.52
C ASN A 538 3.64 41.68 -12.95
N ASP A 539 2.75 41.33 -12.02
CA ASP A 539 1.34 41.71 -12.11
C ASP A 539 0.66 41.81 -10.73
N SER A 540 -0.13 42.88 -10.60
CA SER A 540 -0.85 43.35 -9.42
C SER A 540 -2.12 42.53 -9.12
N ASN A 541 -1.94 41.23 -8.84
CA ASN A 541 -2.93 40.41 -8.13
C ASN A 541 -2.17 39.55 -7.12
N ALA A 542 -2.05 40.07 -5.90
CA ALA A 542 -1.60 39.29 -4.76
C ALA A 542 -2.71 38.30 -4.38
N ASP A 543 -2.80 37.18 -5.10
CA ASP A 543 -3.36 35.97 -4.51
C ASP A 543 -2.30 35.43 -3.56
N SER A 544 -2.48 35.75 -2.28
CA SER A 544 -1.76 35.13 -1.18
C SER A 544 -2.21 33.67 -1.06
N ASP A 545 -1.63 32.79 -1.85
CA ASP A 545 -1.76 31.36 -1.65
C ASP A 545 -0.82 30.93 -0.51
N ASN A 546 -1.35 30.98 0.71
CA ASN A 546 -0.93 30.07 1.77
C ASN A 546 -1.32 28.65 1.31
N ASP A 547 -0.40 27.96 0.63
CA ASP A 547 -0.46 26.51 0.42
C ASP A 547 -0.10 25.79 1.72
N GLU A 548 -0.93 25.97 2.75
CA GLU A 548 -1.18 24.91 3.72
C GLU A 548 -2.22 24.00 3.08
N GLY A 549 -1.86 22.74 2.88
CA GLY A 549 -2.60 21.78 2.07
C GLY A 549 -4.12 21.83 2.26
N VAL A 550 -4.80 22.32 1.24
CA VAL A 550 -6.23 22.10 1.04
C VAL A 550 -6.34 21.11 -0.12
N ASP A 551 -6.84 19.92 0.19
CA ASP A 551 -7.31 18.95 -0.80
C ASP A 551 -8.12 19.69 -1.88
N ASP A 552 -7.91 19.33 -3.15
CA ASP A 552 -8.75 19.77 -4.27
C ASP A 552 -10.23 19.49 -3.92
N GLU A 553 -10.93 20.46 -3.32
CA GLU A 553 -12.36 20.52 -3.32
C GLU A 553 -12.77 20.80 -4.76
N THR A 554 -12.85 19.72 -5.56
CA THR A 554 -13.78 19.70 -6.68
C THR A 554 -15.13 20.14 -6.11
N ASN A 555 -15.56 21.35 -6.46
CA ASN A 555 -16.75 22.02 -5.97
C ASN A 555 -17.93 21.04 -5.92
N ILE A 556 -18.20 20.45 -4.74
CA ILE A 556 -19.11 19.31 -4.56
C ILE A 556 -20.51 19.66 -5.06
N CYS A 557 -20.84 20.96 -5.05
CA CYS A 557 -22.06 21.53 -5.61
C CYS A 557 -22.32 21.12 -7.08
N ASP A 558 -21.30 20.89 -7.90
CA ASP A 558 -21.48 20.50 -9.31
C ASP A 558 -22.08 19.10 -9.47
N SER A 559 -22.06 18.28 -8.41
CA SER A 559 -22.71 16.96 -8.36
C SER A 559 -24.11 17.01 -7.73
N VAL A 560 -24.56 18.17 -7.24
CA VAL A 560 -25.88 18.31 -6.61
C VAL A 560 -26.92 18.65 -7.69
N SER A 561 -27.93 17.79 -7.83
CA SER A 561 -29.09 18.03 -8.70
C SER A 561 -30.39 17.97 -7.89
N LYS A 562 -31.52 18.36 -8.49
CA LYS A 562 -32.84 18.25 -7.87
C LYS A 562 -33.08 16.82 -7.33
N GLY A 563 -33.45 16.74 -6.06
CA GLY A 563 -33.72 15.47 -5.37
C GLY A 563 -32.53 14.87 -4.62
N THR A 564 -31.31 15.33 -4.89
CA THR A 564 -30.08 14.89 -4.20
C THR A 564 -30.15 15.25 -2.71
N ILE A 565 -29.74 14.32 -1.85
CA ILE A 565 -29.58 14.55 -0.41
C ILE A 565 -28.10 14.86 -0.17
N PHE A 566 -27.81 15.96 0.52
CA PHE A 566 -26.46 16.45 0.74
C PHE A 566 -26.33 17.05 2.14
N ALA A 567 -25.11 17.07 2.68
CA ALA A 567 -24.80 17.70 3.94
C ALA A 567 -24.33 19.14 3.69
N VAL A 568 -24.68 20.02 4.62
CA VAL A 568 -24.26 21.42 4.62
C VAL A 568 -23.60 21.66 5.95
N LYS A 569 -22.34 22.12 5.92
CA LYS A 569 -21.62 22.51 7.11
C LYS A 569 -22.43 23.54 7.90
N ALA A 570 -22.59 23.29 9.19
CA ALA A 570 -23.32 24.17 10.09
C ALA A 570 -22.31 24.98 10.92
N ASP A 571 -22.66 26.23 11.21
CA ASP A 571 -21.87 27.09 12.09
C ASP A 571 -22.25 26.89 13.58
N ASP A 572 -23.04 25.85 13.87
CA ASP A 572 -23.56 25.53 15.21
C ASP A 572 -22.58 24.62 15.97
N THR A 573 -22.21 25.00 17.19
CA THR A 573 -21.28 24.26 18.06
C THR A 573 -21.78 22.86 18.44
N ASP A 574 -23.10 22.64 18.45
CA ASP A 574 -23.70 21.38 18.87
C ASP A 574 -24.03 20.43 17.71
N CYS A 575 -23.97 20.91 16.47
CA CYS A 575 -24.28 20.12 15.28
C CYS A 575 -23.36 20.53 14.12
N PRO A 576 -22.37 19.71 13.73
CA PRO A 576 -21.35 20.12 12.75
C PRO A 576 -21.88 20.26 11.32
N TYR A 577 -23.06 19.71 11.02
CA TYR A 577 -23.69 19.80 9.71
C TYR A 577 -25.20 19.56 9.76
N TYR A 578 -25.92 20.10 8.79
CA TYR A 578 -27.32 19.79 8.52
C TYR A 578 -27.46 18.94 7.27
N ILE A 579 -28.46 18.06 7.23
CA ILE A 579 -28.77 17.27 6.03
C ILE A 579 -29.96 17.91 5.31
N LEU A 580 -29.83 18.11 4.01
CA LEU A 580 -30.86 18.69 3.15
C LEU A 580 -31.16 17.79 1.96
N ARG A 581 -32.40 17.89 1.44
CA ARG A 581 -32.76 17.39 0.11
C ARG A 581 -32.96 18.56 -0.84
N ALA A 582 -32.22 18.58 -1.95
CA ALA A 582 -32.32 19.59 -2.99
C ALA A 582 -33.73 19.59 -3.61
N SER A 583 -34.36 20.75 -3.66
CA SER A 583 -35.66 20.98 -4.29
C SER A 583 -35.53 21.37 -5.77
N LYS A 584 -34.37 21.90 -6.15
CA LYS A 584 -33.99 22.39 -7.49
C LYS A 584 -32.50 22.20 -7.70
N ASP A 585 -32.05 22.28 -8.95
CA ASP A 585 -30.62 22.33 -9.28
C ASP A 585 -29.98 23.62 -8.73
N PRO A 586 -28.66 23.63 -8.48
CA PRO A 586 -27.95 24.81 -8.02
C PRO A 586 -28.15 25.99 -8.97
N ILE A 587 -28.45 27.17 -8.42
CA ILE A 587 -28.67 28.37 -9.21
C ILE A 587 -27.77 29.51 -8.74
N ILE A 588 -27.34 30.34 -9.68
CA ILE A 588 -26.73 31.63 -9.38
C ILE A 588 -27.86 32.63 -9.16
N LEU A 589 -27.89 33.28 -8.00
CA LEU A 589 -28.92 34.24 -7.66
C LEU A 589 -28.86 35.46 -8.56
N ARG A 590 -29.97 35.75 -9.26
CA ARG A 590 -30.12 36.97 -10.07
C ARG A 590 -30.50 38.21 -9.27
N LYS A 591 -30.96 38.00 -8.03
CA LYS A 591 -31.29 39.04 -7.04
C LYS A 591 -31.07 38.47 -5.65
N THR A 592 -30.80 39.32 -4.66
CA THR A 592 -30.68 38.91 -3.25
C THR A 592 -31.91 38.11 -2.82
N ALA A 593 -31.68 36.97 -2.16
CA ALA A 593 -32.73 36.08 -1.69
C ALA A 593 -32.53 35.77 -0.21
N THR A 594 -33.63 35.83 0.54
CA THR A 594 -33.68 35.50 1.97
C THR A 594 -34.62 34.33 2.16
N ASP A 595 -34.16 33.31 2.89
CA ASP A 595 -34.98 32.15 3.23
C ASP A 595 -35.81 32.37 4.50
N ARG A 596 -36.67 31.41 4.84
CA ARG A 596 -37.54 31.49 6.02
C ARG A 596 -36.84 31.13 7.34
N TRP A 597 -35.56 30.77 7.27
CA TRP A 597 -34.68 30.59 8.42
C TRP A 597 -33.90 31.87 8.75
N GLY A 598 -34.06 32.93 7.94
CA GLY A 598 -33.43 34.23 8.14
C GLY A 598 -32.09 34.39 7.40
N ALA A 599 -31.64 33.38 6.66
CA ALA A 599 -30.40 33.44 5.91
C ALA A 599 -30.59 34.23 4.60
N SER A 600 -29.73 35.22 4.36
CA SER A 600 -29.78 36.09 3.18
C SER A 600 -28.51 35.97 2.34
N TYR A 601 -28.68 35.80 1.03
CA TYR A 601 -27.56 35.67 0.09
C TYR A 601 -27.72 36.68 -1.05
N HIS A 602 -26.62 37.36 -1.39
CA HIS A 602 -26.60 38.42 -2.38
C HIS A 602 -26.65 37.90 -3.83
N GLN A 603 -26.99 38.79 -4.76
CA GLN A 603 -26.92 38.53 -6.19
C GLN A 603 -25.50 38.09 -6.59
N GLY A 604 -25.38 37.08 -7.44
CA GLY A 604 -24.10 36.49 -7.87
C GLY A 604 -23.70 35.23 -7.08
N ASN A 605 -24.29 34.98 -5.91
CA ASN A 605 -23.98 33.78 -5.13
C ASN A 605 -24.62 32.53 -5.76
N LYS A 606 -23.84 31.46 -5.91
CA LYS A 606 -24.35 30.12 -6.25
C LYS A 606 -24.95 29.48 -5.00
N VAL A 607 -26.24 29.18 -5.04
CA VAL A 607 -27.00 28.65 -3.89
C VAL A 607 -27.81 27.43 -4.28
N ILE A 608 -28.15 26.61 -3.29
CA ILE A 608 -28.99 25.42 -3.43
C ILE A 608 -30.24 25.63 -2.59
N HIS A 609 -31.40 25.33 -3.17
CA HIS A 609 -32.67 25.38 -2.45
C HIS A 609 -33.06 23.98 -2.01
N GLY A 610 -33.40 23.78 -0.74
CA GLY A 610 -33.73 22.44 -0.23
C GLY A 610 -34.64 22.43 0.99
N TYR A 611 -34.84 21.23 1.52
CA TYR A 611 -35.60 20.99 2.75
C TYR A 611 -34.74 20.20 3.73
N TYR A 612 -34.69 20.64 4.99
CA TYR A 612 -33.92 19.98 6.05
C TYR A 612 -34.54 18.64 6.48
N PHE A 613 -33.68 17.77 6.98
CA PHE A 613 -34.08 16.60 7.75
C PHE A 613 -34.03 16.89 9.25
N ASN A 614 -35.10 16.54 9.96
CA ASN A 614 -35.14 16.62 11.42
C ASN A 614 -34.91 15.23 12.02
N THR A 615 -34.20 15.16 13.15
CA THR A 615 -34.07 13.92 13.93
C THR A 615 -35.40 13.55 14.59
N ILE A 616 -35.76 12.26 14.52
CA ILE A 616 -36.93 11.69 15.20
C ILE A 616 -36.45 11.18 16.57
N ASP A 617 -37.13 11.58 17.65
CA ASP A 617 -36.87 11.13 19.02
C ASP A 617 -35.42 11.37 19.51
N ASN A 618 -34.77 12.45 19.05
CA ASN A 618 -33.35 12.75 19.30
C ASN A 618 -32.38 11.62 18.91
N ASN A 619 -32.83 10.72 18.03
CA ASN A 619 -31.98 9.67 17.49
C ASN A 619 -31.29 10.19 16.21
N PRO A 620 -29.96 10.37 16.19
CA PRO A 620 -29.23 10.90 15.04
C PRO A 620 -29.29 9.97 13.82
N PHE A 621 -29.72 8.71 14.00
CA PHE A 621 -29.86 7.72 12.93
C PHE A 621 -31.29 7.63 12.36
N LYS A 622 -32.24 8.42 12.87
CA LYS A 622 -33.62 8.46 12.36
C LYS A 622 -33.97 9.87 11.91
N LEU A 623 -34.07 10.09 10.61
CA LEU A 623 -34.29 11.40 10.01
C LEU A 623 -35.65 11.46 9.29
N LYS A 624 -36.37 12.57 9.48
CA LYS A 624 -37.62 12.87 8.77
C LYS A 624 -37.48 14.16 7.99
N LEU A 625 -37.76 14.10 6.68
CA LEU A 625 -37.74 15.29 5.83
C LEU A 625 -38.82 16.29 6.26
N SER A 626 -38.40 17.49 6.67
CA SER A 626 -39.29 18.58 7.04
C SER A 626 -39.61 19.44 5.81
N LYS A 627 -40.71 19.12 5.12
CA LYS A 627 -41.17 19.89 3.95
C LYS A 627 -41.79 21.26 4.29
N ARG A 628 -41.85 21.63 5.57
CA ARG A 628 -42.63 22.79 6.04
C ARG A 628 -41.95 24.13 5.76
N ILE A 629 -40.62 24.17 5.73
CA ILE A 629 -39.85 25.42 5.58
C ILE A 629 -38.71 25.19 4.57
N PRO A 630 -38.75 25.79 3.37
CA PRO A 630 -37.66 25.72 2.41
C PRO A 630 -36.46 26.55 2.89
N ALA A 631 -35.26 26.02 2.66
CA ALA A 631 -33.99 26.63 3.03
C ALA A 631 -33.16 27.00 1.80
N ILE A 632 -32.33 28.03 1.94
CA ILE A 632 -31.33 28.43 0.94
C ILE A 632 -29.96 28.28 1.59
N VAL A 633 -29.06 27.55 0.94
CA VAL A 633 -27.69 27.32 1.42
C VAL A 633 -26.68 27.67 0.34
N PRO A 634 -25.51 28.21 0.67
CA PRO A 634 -24.50 28.55 -0.31
C PRO A 634 -23.83 27.27 -0.82
N ALA A 635 -23.50 27.24 -2.11
CA ALA A 635 -22.86 26.10 -2.75
C ALA A 635 -21.53 25.68 -2.09
N LEU A 636 -20.81 26.64 -1.51
CA LEU A 636 -19.52 26.45 -0.84
C LEU A 636 -19.65 25.77 0.54
N SER A 637 -20.85 25.71 1.12
CA SER A 637 -21.05 25.04 2.41
C SER A 637 -21.43 23.56 2.26
N VAL A 638 -21.47 23.04 1.02
CA VAL A 638 -21.76 21.63 0.75
C VAL A 638 -20.52 20.80 1.05
N ILE A 639 -20.68 19.79 1.91
CA ILE A 639 -19.62 18.86 2.34
C ILE A 639 -19.95 17.41 2.00
#